data_AF-Q1GA33-F1
#
_entry.id   AF-Q1GA33-F1
#
_cell.length_a   1.000
_cell.length_b   1.000
_cell.length_c   1.000
_cell.angle_alpha   90.00
_cell.angle_beta   90.00
_cell.angle_gamma   90.00
#
_symmetry.space_group_name_H-M   'P 1'
#
loop_
_entity.id
_entity.type
_entity.pdbx_description
1 polymer ?
#
loop_
_entity_poly.entity_id
_entity_poly.type
_entity_poly.pdbx_seq_one_letter_code
_entity_poly.pdbx_strand_id
1 'polypeptide(L)'
;MANKENLITTNELVGEVYLDKILADYDIFFMDCLDEDNKAAYPSKFLLNDLVESSKGKLLVCYQKVHIGDEWKSRIYVMTAKSNGLTEAKLRNYPVFKRSNLTPAAAVTGKEQISDITAIKLLTMNVPFATQLNQKGKIERCNLLGDLFFYIKDINQGKDRKGGQFSRRGQVVLFHLYFDEQSKTMYIANSLFTQVKLFKEKYGEEFKDKLAERNLLTGPFYWINLDDMTIRQCRKMTDDCYLKAPLYKNEKPKAIDGAMKNFALDKNTPFDHSKYGFAYQLLSSFNSCYEGTGYVSKLSFKEVKAKTISAEETSMKLNKRVTRAVADFFKDKKVHLVDQTRKELDLAPVAEYFADKTAEATCIEQVKEGFNIVVVLPPKDYNGKDPYQRSNSKCLIQHIYQDNCLKKNGQIKGKSALDNSLKELLVKYCVVNRTVKPLQVKGMPNAEFHYWEKGTGTCWSLKFKDEETFELAKSNQLLDPLSENNPFIEHGLLWEDKKGRMTSDYELLARIDGELYGIKQSELRTMPNKSLYYKTIEDPEFRYYRNKTGLDEYMSGIVYENHWLENGRVKYNVGKIGRGMQTTIDKGSVVRIINSFSGDILEEDAEKIYRMLKMTEVTFVKYKDLTVLPYPLKLLKEAARIEIEL
;
A
#
# COMPACT_ATOMS: atom_id res chain seq x y z
N MET A 1 29.26 9.50 8.32
CA MET A 1 28.94 8.05 8.28
C MET A 1 29.29 7.57 6.89
N ALA A 2 30.03 6.47 6.75
CA ALA A 2 30.36 5.94 5.43
C ALA A 2 29.10 5.31 4.83
N ASN A 3 28.57 5.88 3.74
CA ASN A 3 27.46 5.27 3.01
C ASN A 3 27.96 3.96 2.42
N LYS A 4 27.40 2.83 2.86
CA LYS A 4 27.65 1.54 2.22
C LYS A 4 26.74 1.44 1.01
N GLU A 5 27.28 1.10 -0.15
CA GLU A 5 26.44 0.73 -1.29
C GLU A 5 26.02 -0.73 -1.15
N ASN A 6 24.71 -0.98 -1.21
CA ASN A 6 24.18 -2.33 -1.34
C ASN A 6 23.44 -2.47 -2.68
N LEU A 7 23.44 -3.69 -3.20
CA LEU A 7 22.52 -4.06 -4.26
C LEU A 7 21.15 -4.37 -3.62
N ILE A 8 20.11 -3.69 -4.07
CA ILE A 8 18.74 -3.92 -3.62
C ILE A 8 17.88 -4.35 -4.80
N THR A 9 16.92 -5.25 -4.57
CA THR A 9 15.94 -5.65 -5.59
C THR A 9 14.63 -4.90 -5.44
N THR A 10 14.04 -4.47 -6.55
CA THR A 10 12.71 -3.86 -6.62
C THR A 10 11.72 -4.75 -7.37
N ASN A 11 10.42 -4.52 -7.20
CA ASN A 11 9.37 -5.25 -7.92
C ASN A 11 9.17 -4.80 -9.39
N GLU A 12 10.05 -3.96 -9.94
CA GLU A 12 10.08 -3.59 -11.35
C GLU A 12 10.56 -4.78 -12.18
N LEU A 13 9.87 -5.10 -13.28
CA LEU A 13 10.29 -6.14 -14.20
C LEU A 13 11.25 -5.56 -15.24
N VAL A 14 12.36 -6.27 -15.47
CA VAL A 14 13.31 -6.00 -16.55
C VAL A 14 13.40 -7.20 -17.48
N GLY A 15 13.54 -6.91 -18.77
CA GLY A 15 13.59 -7.86 -19.87
C GLY A 15 13.01 -7.23 -21.13
N GLU A 16 13.21 -7.91 -22.26
CA GLU A 16 12.74 -7.47 -23.57
C GLU A 16 11.49 -8.24 -23.97
N VAL A 17 10.55 -7.54 -24.60
CA VAL A 17 9.39 -8.13 -25.27
C VAL A 17 9.56 -7.97 -26.77
N TYR A 18 9.56 -9.11 -27.47
CA TYR A 18 9.72 -9.20 -28.91
C TYR A 18 8.33 -9.22 -29.57
N LEU A 19 7.72 -8.03 -29.65
CA LEU A 19 6.35 -7.89 -30.13
C LEU A 19 6.16 -8.45 -31.55
N ASP A 20 7.14 -8.31 -32.44
CA ASP A 20 7.05 -8.82 -33.82
C ASP A 20 6.81 -10.33 -33.85
N LYS A 21 7.51 -11.08 -33.00
CA LYS A 21 7.33 -12.54 -32.90
C LYS A 21 5.99 -12.91 -32.27
N ILE A 22 5.54 -12.13 -31.28
CA ILE A 22 4.19 -12.31 -30.69
C ILE A 22 3.12 -12.07 -31.77
N LEU A 23 3.20 -10.96 -32.52
CA LEU A 23 2.26 -10.62 -33.60
C LEU A 23 2.38 -11.52 -34.82
N ALA A 24 3.49 -12.25 -34.99
CA ALA A 24 3.61 -13.29 -36.00
C ALA A 24 2.73 -14.51 -35.67
N ASP A 25 2.66 -14.89 -34.39
CA ASP A 25 2.02 -16.13 -33.93
C ASP A 25 0.60 -15.91 -33.37
N TYR A 26 0.29 -14.70 -32.92
CA TYR A 26 -0.97 -14.31 -32.30
C TYR A 26 -1.60 -13.11 -33.01
N ASP A 27 -2.93 -13.12 -33.12
CA ASP A 27 -3.70 -11.92 -33.43
C ASP A 27 -4.07 -11.22 -32.11
N ILE A 28 -3.71 -9.95 -32.00
CA ILE A 28 -4.09 -9.09 -30.88
C ILE A 28 -4.94 -7.95 -31.43
N PHE A 29 -6.12 -7.76 -30.85
CA PHE A 29 -7.03 -6.67 -31.19
C PHE A 29 -7.26 -5.78 -29.98
N PHE A 30 -7.55 -4.50 -30.21
CA PHE A 30 -7.97 -3.58 -29.16
C PHE A 30 -9.26 -2.83 -29.50
N MET A 31 -9.99 -2.44 -28.46
CA MET A 31 -11.19 -1.61 -28.52
C MET A 31 -11.18 -0.62 -27.35
N ASP A 32 -11.42 0.66 -27.62
CA ASP A 32 -11.48 1.73 -26.62
C ASP A 32 -12.92 1.97 -26.16
N CYS A 33 -13.10 2.19 -24.86
CA CYS A 33 -14.38 2.59 -24.28
C CYS A 33 -14.63 4.08 -24.54
N LEU A 34 -15.82 4.42 -25.07
CA LEU A 34 -16.13 5.77 -25.54
C LEU A 34 -16.76 6.69 -24.49
N ASP A 35 -17.26 6.17 -23.37
CA ASP A 35 -17.94 6.96 -22.33
C ASP A 35 -17.57 6.41 -20.95
N GLU A 36 -16.57 7.03 -20.29
CA GLU A 36 -16.10 6.52 -18.99
C GLU A 36 -17.07 6.82 -17.83
N ASP A 37 -17.88 7.89 -17.95
CA ASP A 37 -18.76 8.40 -16.91
C ASP A 37 -20.10 7.66 -16.85
N ASN A 38 -20.54 7.09 -17.98
CA ASN A 38 -21.74 6.27 -18.03
C ASN A 38 -21.45 4.78 -17.79
N LYS A 39 -21.60 4.33 -16.54
CA LYS A 39 -21.45 2.91 -16.15
C LYS A 39 -22.31 1.93 -16.96
N ALA A 40 -23.38 2.39 -17.61
CA ALA A 40 -24.25 1.56 -18.45
C ALA A 40 -23.67 1.28 -19.86
N ALA A 41 -22.60 1.96 -20.27
CA ALA A 41 -22.03 1.88 -21.61
C ALA A 41 -20.87 0.86 -21.76
N TYR A 42 -20.39 0.30 -20.64
CA TYR A 42 -19.28 -0.67 -20.62
C TYR A 42 -19.75 -2.11 -20.87
N PRO A 43 -18.95 -2.94 -21.56
CA PRO A 43 -19.17 -4.38 -21.57
C PRO A 43 -19.18 -4.91 -20.14
N SER A 44 -20.26 -5.59 -19.77
CA SER A 44 -20.36 -6.18 -18.44
C SER A 44 -19.16 -7.09 -18.20
N LYS A 45 -18.43 -6.83 -17.13
CA LYS A 45 -17.24 -7.59 -16.72
C LYS A 45 -17.51 -9.10 -16.66
N PHE A 46 -18.70 -9.47 -16.19
CA PHE A 46 -19.18 -10.85 -16.19
C PHE A 46 -19.27 -11.45 -17.60
N LEU A 47 -19.82 -10.70 -18.57
CA LEU A 47 -19.98 -11.19 -19.95
C LEU A 47 -18.64 -11.40 -20.67
N LEU A 48 -17.63 -10.59 -20.34
CA LEU A 48 -16.28 -10.78 -20.89
C LEU A 48 -15.64 -12.06 -20.36
N ASN A 49 -15.84 -12.37 -19.07
CA ASN A 49 -15.31 -13.60 -18.48
C ASN A 49 -16.05 -14.84 -19.01
N ASP A 50 -17.37 -14.76 -19.18
CA ASP A 50 -18.18 -15.80 -19.83
C ASP A 50 -17.72 -16.08 -21.28
N LEU A 51 -17.34 -15.03 -22.03
CA LEU A 51 -16.72 -15.19 -23.35
C LEU A 51 -15.37 -15.94 -23.28
N VAL A 52 -14.49 -15.57 -22.34
CA VAL A 52 -13.20 -16.23 -22.17
C VAL A 52 -13.38 -17.70 -21.79
N GLU A 53 -14.27 -18.00 -20.85
CA GLU A 53 -14.58 -19.36 -20.40
C GLU A 53 -15.19 -20.21 -21.54
N SER A 54 -16.20 -19.68 -22.24
CA SER A 54 -16.83 -20.37 -23.38
C SER A 54 -15.87 -20.61 -24.55
N SER A 55 -14.85 -19.77 -24.70
CA SER A 55 -13.80 -19.97 -25.70
C SER A 55 -12.82 -21.11 -25.38
N LYS A 56 -12.89 -21.71 -24.17
CA LYS A 56 -11.99 -22.77 -23.69
C LYS A 56 -10.50 -22.40 -23.84
N GLY A 57 -10.16 -21.15 -23.52
CA GLY A 57 -8.79 -20.63 -23.58
C GLY A 57 -8.30 -20.23 -24.97
N LYS A 58 -9.16 -20.29 -26.01
CA LYS A 58 -8.81 -19.78 -27.35
C LYS A 58 -8.78 -18.26 -27.43
N LEU A 59 -9.56 -17.59 -26.58
CA LEU A 59 -9.62 -16.14 -26.47
C LEU A 59 -9.13 -15.69 -25.09
N LEU A 60 -8.25 -14.70 -25.09
CA LEU A 60 -7.76 -14.04 -23.89
C LEU A 60 -8.20 -12.58 -23.94
N VAL A 61 -8.76 -12.08 -22.84
CA VAL A 61 -9.22 -10.69 -22.74
C VAL A 61 -8.49 -10.01 -21.59
N CYS A 62 -7.99 -8.80 -21.84
CA CYS A 62 -7.36 -7.94 -20.86
C CYS A 62 -7.99 -6.55 -20.87
N TYR A 63 -8.32 -6.01 -19.69
CA TYR A 63 -8.79 -4.64 -19.54
C TYR A 63 -7.66 -3.77 -18.97
N GLN A 64 -7.39 -2.63 -19.61
CA GLN A 64 -6.27 -1.77 -19.23
C GLN A 64 -6.63 -0.29 -19.37
N LYS A 65 -6.22 0.53 -18.39
CA LYS A 65 -6.22 1.98 -18.56
C LYS A 65 -4.99 2.39 -19.37
N VAL A 66 -5.23 3.14 -20.43
CA VAL A 66 -4.21 3.68 -21.36
C VAL A 66 -4.39 5.19 -21.46
N HIS A 67 -3.29 5.90 -21.72
CA HIS A 67 -3.32 7.34 -21.94
C HIS A 67 -3.31 7.60 -23.45
N ILE A 68 -4.35 8.24 -23.98
CA ILE A 68 -4.53 8.51 -25.41
C ILE A 68 -4.77 10.00 -25.58
N GLY A 69 -3.81 10.71 -26.20
CA GLY A 69 -3.82 12.17 -26.21
C GLY A 69 -3.70 12.70 -24.78
N ASP A 70 -4.64 13.54 -24.36
CA ASP A 70 -4.71 14.13 -23.01
C ASP A 70 -5.71 13.41 -22.08
N GLU A 71 -6.25 12.26 -22.50
CA GLU A 71 -7.29 11.54 -21.77
C GLU A 71 -6.87 10.12 -21.37
N TRP A 72 -7.26 9.73 -20.15
CA TRP A 72 -7.22 8.33 -19.73
C TRP A 72 -8.43 7.59 -20.28
N LYS A 73 -8.19 6.55 -21.08
CA LYS A 73 -9.23 5.69 -21.63
C LYS A 73 -9.05 4.26 -21.18
N SER A 74 -10.17 3.57 -21.04
CA SER A 74 -10.20 2.15 -20.80
C SER A 74 -10.18 1.40 -22.12
N ARG A 75 -9.14 0.59 -22.34
CA ARG A 75 -8.93 -0.23 -23.52
C ARG A 75 -9.10 -1.71 -23.18
N ILE A 76 -9.74 -2.44 -24.08
CA ILE A 76 -9.90 -3.89 -24.02
C ILE A 76 -8.99 -4.50 -25.08
N TYR A 77 -8.06 -5.34 -24.66
CA TYR A 77 -7.26 -6.17 -25.56
C TYR A 77 -7.86 -7.57 -25.65
N VAL A 78 -7.88 -8.14 -26.86
CA VAL A 78 -8.25 -9.53 -27.12
C VAL A 78 -7.11 -10.20 -27.86
N MET A 79 -6.57 -11.29 -27.32
CA MET A 79 -5.50 -12.08 -27.91
C MET A 79 -5.99 -13.50 -28.24
N THR A 80 -5.59 -14.00 -29.41
CA THR A 80 -5.83 -15.38 -29.86
C THR A 80 -4.66 -15.87 -30.71
N ALA A 81 -4.43 -17.18 -30.75
CA ALA A 81 -3.53 -17.75 -31.75
C ALA A 81 -4.08 -17.51 -33.16
N LYS A 82 -3.22 -17.22 -34.13
CA LYS A 82 -3.64 -17.01 -35.53
C LYS A 82 -4.35 -18.21 -36.14
N SER A 83 -3.98 -19.41 -35.70
CA SER A 83 -4.63 -20.67 -36.10
C SER A 83 -6.13 -20.73 -35.77
N ASN A 84 -6.63 -19.88 -34.86
CA ASN A 84 -8.06 -19.78 -34.56
C ASN A 84 -8.84 -18.92 -35.58
N GLY A 85 -8.16 -18.19 -36.49
CA GLY A 85 -8.78 -17.46 -37.60
C GLY A 85 -9.79 -16.40 -37.16
N LEU A 86 -9.52 -15.69 -36.06
CA LEU A 86 -10.36 -14.60 -35.57
C LEU A 86 -10.13 -13.34 -36.42
N THR A 87 -11.18 -12.58 -36.67
CA THR A 87 -11.10 -11.32 -37.41
C THR A 87 -11.84 -10.22 -36.65
N GLU A 88 -11.59 -8.96 -36.97
CA GLU A 88 -12.28 -7.80 -36.40
C GLU A 88 -13.82 -7.92 -36.53
N ALA A 89 -14.28 -8.37 -37.71
CA ALA A 89 -15.70 -8.59 -37.96
C ALA A 89 -16.29 -9.70 -37.08
N LYS A 90 -15.55 -10.82 -36.88
CA LYS A 90 -15.98 -11.89 -35.98
C LYS A 90 -16.01 -11.41 -34.52
N LEU A 91 -15.07 -10.57 -34.12
CA LEU A 91 -15.05 -9.98 -32.77
C LEU A 91 -16.29 -9.13 -32.50
N ARG A 92 -16.66 -8.22 -33.40
CA ARG A 92 -17.86 -7.38 -33.24
C ARG A 92 -19.16 -8.17 -33.10
N ASN A 93 -19.21 -9.40 -33.62
CA ASN A 93 -20.40 -10.24 -33.55
C ASN A 93 -20.60 -10.93 -32.20
N TYR A 94 -19.61 -10.92 -31.30
CA TYR A 94 -19.84 -11.45 -29.95
C TYR A 94 -20.84 -10.55 -29.19
N PRO A 95 -21.85 -11.14 -28.51
CA PRO A 95 -22.88 -10.37 -27.82
C PRO A 95 -22.36 -9.34 -26.81
N VAL A 96 -21.21 -9.63 -26.19
CA VAL A 96 -20.56 -8.74 -25.21
C VAL A 96 -20.03 -7.45 -25.83
N PHE A 97 -19.57 -7.50 -27.09
CA PHE A 97 -19.04 -6.32 -27.79
C PHE A 97 -20.14 -5.60 -28.58
N LYS A 98 -21.13 -6.33 -29.11
CA LYS A 98 -22.22 -5.77 -29.92
C LYS A 98 -23.10 -4.75 -29.18
N ARG A 99 -23.27 -4.90 -27.86
CA ARG A 99 -24.19 -4.09 -27.04
C ARG A 99 -23.47 -3.04 -26.18
N SER A 100 -22.20 -2.77 -26.48
CA SER A 100 -21.33 -1.93 -25.66
C SER A 100 -20.84 -0.73 -26.46
N ASN A 101 -20.59 0.40 -25.80
CA ASN A 101 -20.12 1.62 -26.44
C ASN A 101 -18.60 1.58 -26.62
N LEU A 102 -18.14 0.87 -27.65
CA LEU A 102 -16.73 0.63 -27.97
C LEU A 102 -16.39 1.16 -29.36
N THR A 103 -15.13 1.54 -29.57
CA THR A 103 -14.59 1.74 -30.91
C THR A 103 -14.63 0.44 -31.73
N PRO A 104 -14.53 0.53 -33.08
CA PRO A 104 -14.17 -0.63 -33.89
C PRO A 104 -12.97 -1.39 -33.31
N ALA A 105 -13.06 -2.73 -33.31
CA ALA A 105 -11.91 -3.57 -33.05
C ALA A 105 -10.84 -3.27 -34.11
N ALA A 106 -9.62 -3.00 -33.67
CA ALA A 106 -8.47 -2.75 -34.52
C ALA A 106 -7.34 -3.72 -34.15
N ALA A 107 -6.67 -4.28 -35.15
CA ALA A 107 -5.48 -5.10 -34.94
C ALA A 107 -4.31 -4.27 -34.38
N VAL A 108 -3.56 -4.87 -33.46
CA VAL A 108 -2.29 -4.31 -32.97
C VAL A 108 -1.21 -4.54 -34.03
N THR A 109 -0.53 -3.47 -34.42
CA THR A 109 0.53 -3.44 -35.43
C THR A 109 1.89 -3.00 -34.87
N GLY A 110 1.93 -2.42 -33.67
CA GLY A 110 3.16 -1.86 -33.11
C GLY A 110 3.13 -1.57 -31.61
N LYS A 111 4.27 -1.16 -31.06
CA LYS A 111 4.50 -0.91 -29.62
C LYS A 111 3.81 0.35 -29.10
N GLU A 112 3.43 1.25 -29.99
CA GLU A 112 2.62 2.43 -29.68
C GLU A 112 1.17 2.08 -29.28
N GLN A 113 0.71 0.87 -29.63
CA GLN A 113 -0.65 0.42 -29.38
C GLN A 113 -0.77 -0.57 -28.21
N ILE A 114 0.33 -1.22 -27.83
CA ILE A 114 0.41 -2.17 -26.71
C ILE A 114 1.75 -2.03 -25.98
N SER A 115 1.71 -1.99 -24.65
CA SER A 115 2.92 -1.95 -23.84
C SER A 115 3.52 -3.35 -23.66
N ASP A 116 4.82 -3.40 -23.35
CA ASP A 116 5.53 -4.64 -22.99
C ASP A 116 4.83 -5.36 -21.82
N ILE A 117 4.39 -4.62 -20.80
CA ILE A 117 3.80 -5.18 -19.59
C ILE A 117 2.36 -5.66 -19.82
N THR A 118 1.58 -5.04 -20.72
CA THR A 118 0.31 -5.59 -21.20
C THR A 118 0.52 -6.88 -21.99
N ALA A 119 1.55 -6.95 -22.84
CA ALA A 119 1.89 -8.18 -23.56
C ALA A 119 2.30 -9.32 -22.60
N ILE A 120 3.12 -9.02 -21.58
CA ILE A 120 3.46 -9.98 -20.50
C ILE A 120 2.19 -10.43 -19.76
N LYS A 121 1.28 -9.52 -19.44
CA LYS A 121 -0.01 -9.83 -18.80
C LYS A 121 -0.85 -10.78 -19.66
N LEU A 122 -0.94 -10.54 -20.98
CA LEU A 122 -1.62 -11.42 -21.94
C LEU A 122 -0.98 -12.83 -22.00
N LEU A 123 0.35 -12.91 -22.06
CA LEU A 123 1.09 -14.18 -22.04
C LEU A 123 0.92 -14.93 -20.71
N THR A 124 0.90 -14.21 -19.58
CA THR A 124 0.64 -14.77 -18.24
C THR A 124 -0.77 -15.36 -18.13
N MET A 125 -1.69 -14.95 -19.00
CA MET A 125 -3.03 -15.54 -19.07
C MET A 125 -3.17 -16.64 -20.12
N ASN A 126 -2.12 -16.94 -20.89
CA ASN A 126 -2.21 -17.91 -21.98
C ASN A 126 -2.20 -19.37 -21.47
N VAL A 127 -2.78 -20.28 -22.27
CA VAL A 127 -3.00 -21.69 -21.93
C VAL A 127 -1.72 -22.45 -21.56
N PRO A 128 -0.55 -22.27 -22.23
CA PRO A 128 0.66 -23.01 -21.87
C PRO A 128 1.12 -22.73 -20.44
N PHE A 129 1.18 -21.45 -20.07
CA PHE A 129 1.54 -21.05 -18.71
C PHE A 129 0.48 -21.48 -17.68
N ALA A 130 -0.81 -21.33 -18.02
CA ALA A 130 -1.90 -21.81 -17.16
C ALA A 130 -1.82 -23.33 -16.92
N THR A 131 -1.55 -24.12 -17.95
CA THR A 131 -1.37 -25.57 -17.85
C THR A 131 -0.18 -25.91 -16.95
N GLN A 132 0.95 -25.20 -17.10
CA GLN A 132 2.12 -25.43 -16.26
C GLN A 132 1.85 -25.09 -14.78
N LEU A 133 1.10 -24.01 -14.51
CA LEU A 133 0.68 -23.66 -13.15
C LEU A 133 -0.26 -24.72 -12.55
N ASN A 134 -1.22 -25.22 -13.34
CA ASN A 134 -2.17 -26.25 -12.93
C ASN A 134 -1.46 -27.59 -12.64
N GLN A 135 -0.50 -28.01 -13.48
CA GLN A 135 0.26 -29.25 -13.30
C GLN A 135 1.13 -29.25 -12.02
N LYS A 136 1.57 -28.08 -11.56
CA LYS A 136 2.27 -27.93 -10.27
C LYS A 136 1.32 -28.03 -9.07
N GLY A 137 0.02 -28.26 -9.28
CA GLY A 137 -0.97 -28.63 -8.26
C GLY A 137 -1.35 -27.54 -7.26
N LYS A 138 -0.93 -26.29 -7.49
CA LYS A 138 -1.03 -25.22 -6.49
C LYS A 138 -1.99 -24.07 -6.84
N ILE A 139 -2.47 -23.96 -8.08
CA ILE A 139 -3.33 -22.86 -8.56
C ILE A 139 -4.20 -23.37 -9.71
N GLU A 140 -5.50 -23.07 -9.70
CA GLU A 140 -6.28 -23.01 -10.95
C GLU A 140 -6.99 -21.66 -11.07
N ARG A 141 -7.13 -21.23 -12.33
CA ARG A 141 -7.27 -19.85 -12.81
C ARG A 141 -8.71 -19.34 -12.70
N CYS A 142 -8.85 -18.05 -12.37
CA CYS A 142 -9.90 -17.21 -12.94
C CYS A 142 -9.25 -16.08 -13.74
N ASN A 143 -9.49 -15.99 -15.05
CA ASN A 143 -9.22 -14.74 -15.77
C ASN A 143 -10.43 -13.85 -15.49
N LEU A 144 -10.21 -12.83 -14.66
CA LEU A 144 -11.21 -11.82 -14.41
C LEU A 144 -10.68 -10.52 -15.01
N LEU A 145 -11.03 -10.25 -16.27
CA LEU A 145 -10.75 -8.98 -16.95
C LEU A 145 -9.28 -8.67 -17.18
N GLY A 146 -8.46 -9.67 -17.42
CA GLY A 146 -7.02 -9.50 -17.58
C GLY A 146 -6.23 -9.86 -16.33
N ASP A 147 -6.90 -10.03 -15.20
CA ASP A 147 -6.24 -10.24 -13.93
C ASP A 147 -6.23 -11.73 -13.56
N LEU A 148 -5.05 -12.23 -13.18
CA LEU A 148 -4.88 -13.60 -12.70
C LEU A 148 -5.22 -13.68 -11.21
N PHE A 149 -6.34 -14.34 -10.91
CA PHE A 149 -6.70 -14.75 -9.55
C PHE A 149 -6.37 -16.21 -9.33
N PHE A 150 -5.90 -16.52 -8.12
CA PHE A 150 -5.51 -17.87 -7.73
C PHE A 150 -5.69 -18.09 -6.23
N TYR A 151 -5.67 -19.35 -5.81
CA TYR A 151 -5.61 -19.72 -4.40
C TYR A 151 -4.47 -20.71 -4.18
N ILE A 152 -4.05 -20.89 -2.93
CA ILE A 152 -2.93 -21.78 -2.57
C ILE A 152 -3.47 -22.91 -1.68
N LYS A 153 -3.35 -24.16 -2.12
CA LYS A 153 -3.90 -25.34 -1.43
C LYS A 153 -3.41 -25.47 0.01
N ASP A 154 -2.09 -25.37 0.23
CA ASP A 154 -1.47 -25.53 1.55
C ASP A 154 -1.94 -24.47 2.57
N ILE A 155 -2.25 -23.26 2.09
CA ILE A 155 -2.80 -22.17 2.92
C ILE A 155 -4.27 -22.43 3.24
N ASN A 156 -5.05 -22.92 2.27
CA ASN A 156 -6.49 -23.12 2.42
C ASN A 156 -6.85 -24.49 3.07
N GLN A 157 -5.90 -25.42 3.23
CA GLN A 157 -6.13 -26.76 3.78
C GLN A 157 -5.27 -27.08 5.05
N GLY A 158 -4.69 -26.08 5.71
CA GLY A 158 -3.80 -26.25 6.88
C GLY A 158 -4.47 -26.75 8.17
N LYS A 159 -3.69 -26.87 9.27
CA LYS A 159 -4.19 -27.10 10.64
C LYS A 159 -4.03 -25.82 11.49
N ASP A 160 -5.01 -25.51 12.34
CA ASP A 160 -4.93 -24.42 13.30
C ASP A 160 -3.88 -24.69 14.40
N ARG A 161 -3.63 -23.69 15.25
CA ARG A 161 -2.65 -23.79 16.36
C ARG A 161 -2.98 -24.87 17.40
N LYS A 162 -4.15 -25.51 17.32
CA LYS A 162 -4.59 -26.60 18.19
C LYS A 162 -4.60 -27.96 17.46
N GLY A 163 -4.04 -28.03 16.25
CA GLY A 163 -3.95 -29.26 15.47
C GLY A 163 -5.26 -29.67 14.78
N GLY A 164 -6.31 -28.85 14.83
CA GLY A 164 -7.54 -29.07 14.07
C GLY A 164 -7.34 -28.65 12.62
N GLN A 165 -7.79 -29.43 11.64
CA GLN A 165 -7.85 -28.96 10.24
C GLN A 165 -8.63 -27.63 10.17
N PHE A 166 -8.24 -26.74 9.26
CA PHE A 166 -8.90 -25.47 8.92
C PHE A 166 -10.36 -25.64 8.45
N SER A 167 -10.93 -26.85 8.53
CA SER A 167 -12.30 -27.17 8.13
C SER A 167 -13.39 -26.49 8.98
N ARG A 168 -13.05 -25.77 10.05
CA ARG A 168 -14.02 -24.93 10.76
C ARG A 168 -14.04 -23.50 10.20
N ARG A 169 -14.73 -23.29 9.06
CA ARG A 169 -15.61 -22.11 8.73
C ARG A 169 -15.86 -21.77 7.25
N GLY A 170 -15.52 -22.62 6.28
CA GLY A 170 -15.85 -22.36 4.87
C GLY A 170 -15.34 -21.00 4.37
N GLN A 171 -14.05 -20.71 4.60
CA GLN A 171 -13.37 -19.48 4.21
C GLN A 171 -12.25 -19.82 3.21
N VAL A 172 -12.29 -19.23 2.02
CA VAL A 172 -11.23 -19.32 1.01
C VAL A 172 -10.51 -17.98 0.88
N VAL A 173 -9.18 -18.02 0.75
CA VAL A 173 -8.35 -16.84 0.44
C VAL A 173 -7.94 -16.85 -1.02
N LEU A 174 -8.35 -15.82 -1.77
CA LEU A 174 -7.95 -15.60 -3.16
C LEU A 174 -6.86 -14.52 -3.24
N PHE A 175 -5.79 -14.84 -3.95
CA PHE A 175 -4.69 -13.96 -4.29
C PHE A 175 -4.84 -13.40 -5.70
N HIS A 176 -4.27 -12.23 -5.92
CA HIS A 176 -4.31 -11.53 -7.20
C HIS A 176 -2.89 -11.15 -7.61
N LEU A 177 -2.48 -11.57 -8.82
CA LEU A 177 -1.26 -11.08 -9.46
C LEU A 177 -1.56 -9.73 -10.12
N TYR A 178 -0.94 -8.67 -9.61
CA TYR A 178 -1.10 -7.32 -10.09
C TYR A 178 0.08 -6.91 -10.98
N PHE A 179 -0.24 -6.23 -12.07
CA PHE A 179 0.73 -5.58 -12.96
C PHE A 179 0.44 -4.09 -13.00
N ASP A 180 1.45 -3.27 -12.77
CA ASP A 180 1.37 -1.81 -12.93
C ASP A 180 2.05 -1.40 -14.23
N GLU A 181 1.30 -0.80 -15.13
CA GLU A 181 1.78 -0.37 -16.44
C GLU A 181 2.82 0.74 -16.35
N GLN A 182 2.52 1.77 -15.55
CA GLN A 182 3.34 2.98 -15.47
C GLN A 182 4.72 2.69 -14.86
N SER A 183 4.73 1.87 -13.81
CA SER A 183 5.95 1.53 -13.08
C SER A 183 6.60 0.24 -13.58
N LYS A 184 5.98 -0.45 -14.55
CA LYS A 184 6.37 -1.79 -15.03
C LYS A 184 6.60 -2.78 -13.88
N THR A 185 5.75 -2.74 -12.85
CA THR A 185 5.93 -3.57 -11.66
C THR A 185 5.02 -4.79 -11.65
N MET A 186 5.45 -5.85 -10.98
CA MET A 186 4.66 -7.04 -10.70
C MET A 186 4.67 -7.33 -9.20
N TYR A 187 3.49 -7.52 -8.61
CA TYR A 187 3.38 -7.91 -7.21
C TYR A 187 2.12 -8.71 -6.92
N ILE A 188 2.10 -9.40 -5.79
CA ILE A 188 0.92 -10.14 -5.34
C ILE A 188 0.15 -9.29 -4.34
N ALA A 189 -1.08 -8.97 -4.66
CA ALA A 189 -2.00 -8.35 -3.74
C ALA A 189 -2.77 -9.41 -2.96
N ASN A 190 -2.93 -9.18 -1.65
CA ASN A 190 -4.06 -9.77 -0.95
C ASN A 190 -5.26 -8.94 -1.38
N SER A 191 -5.96 -9.34 -2.44
CA SER A 191 -7.26 -8.74 -2.69
C SER A 191 -8.16 -9.02 -1.47
N LEU A 192 -9.09 -8.10 -1.16
CA LEU A 192 -10.02 -8.14 -0.02
C LEU A 192 -10.96 -9.38 0.03
N PHE A 193 -10.62 -10.49 -0.64
CA PHE A 193 -11.24 -11.82 -0.53
C PHE A 193 -10.76 -12.50 0.74
N THR A 194 -11.17 -11.98 1.88
CA THR A 194 -10.59 -12.47 3.14
C THR A 194 -11.50 -13.41 3.89
N GLN A 195 -12.78 -13.43 3.54
CA GLN A 195 -13.69 -14.49 3.94
C GLN A 195 -14.68 -14.70 2.81
N VAL A 196 -14.30 -15.59 1.93
CA VAL A 196 -15.20 -16.12 0.94
C VAL A 196 -16.05 -17.16 1.67
N LYS A 197 -17.16 -16.72 2.29
CA LYS A 197 -18.07 -17.60 3.05
C LYS A 197 -19.00 -18.35 2.09
N LEU A 198 -19.14 -19.65 2.30
CA LEU A 198 -20.15 -20.47 1.63
C LEU A 198 -21.54 -19.89 1.91
N PHE A 199 -22.22 -19.40 0.88
CA PHE A 199 -23.62 -18.98 0.96
C PHE A 199 -24.52 -20.12 0.53
N LYS A 200 -25.09 -20.86 1.49
CA LYS A 200 -26.23 -21.74 1.18
C LYS A 200 -27.50 -20.89 1.09
N GLU A 201 -28.36 -21.17 0.12
CA GLU A 201 -29.59 -20.45 -0.20
C GLU A 201 -30.47 -20.23 1.05
N LYS A 202 -30.52 -21.22 1.95
CA LYS A 202 -31.22 -21.14 3.25
C LYS A 202 -30.66 -20.08 4.23
N TYR A 203 -29.33 -19.87 4.26
CA TYR A 203 -28.72 -18.80 5.05
C TYR A 203 -28.73 -17.46 4.30
N GLY A 204 -28.82 -17.49 2.97
CA GLY A 204 -28.90 -16.31 2.11
C GLY A 204 -30.13 -15.45 2.41
N GLU A 205 -31.29 -16.06 2.67
CA GLU A 205 -32.52 -15.33 3.01
C GLU A 205 -32.41 -14.54 4.33
N GLU A 206 -31.75 -15.07 5.37
CA GLU A 206 -31.55 -14.36 6.65
C GLU A 206 -30.62 -13.13 6.54
N PHE A 207 -29.75 -13.09 5.53
CA PHE A 207 -28.78 -12.00 5.32
C PHE A 207 -29.12 -11.13 4.12
N LYS A 208 -30.15 -11.47 3.33
CA LYS A 208 -30.53 -10.79 2.09
C LYS A 208 -30.81 -9.31 2.30
N ASP A 209 -31.56 -8.98 3.34
CA ASP A 209 -31.88 -7.60 3.69
C ASP A 209 -30.63 -6.81 4.07
N LYS A 210 -29.72 -7.40 4.87
CA LYS A 210 -28.43 -6.77 5.24
C LYS A 210 -27.49 -6.59 4.05
N LEU A 211 -27.52 -7.53 3.09
CA LEU A 211 -26.74 -7.43 1.85
C LEU A 211 -27.33 -6.37 0.91
N ALA A 212 -28.66 -6.26 0.84
CA ALA A 212 -29.38 -5.27 0.05
C ALA A 212 -29.17 -3.85 0.60
N GLU A 213 -29.34 -3.63 1.91
CA GLU A 213 -29.06 -2.35 2.60
C GLU A 213 -27.64 -1.83 2.33
N ARG A 214 -26.69 -2.75 2.12
CA ARG A 214 -25.28 -2.43 1.88
C ARG A 214 -24.88 -2.44 0.40
N ASN A 215 -25.84 -2.61 -0.49
CA ASN A 215 -25.63 -2.68 -1.93
C ASN A 215 -24.69 -3.82 -2.38
N LEU A 216 -24.53 -4.86 -1.56
CA LEU A 216 -23.59 -5.97 -1.80
C LEU A 216 -24.15 -7.04 -2.76
N LEU A 217 -25.46 -7.01 -3.02
CA LEU A 217 -26.10 -7.81 -4.06
C LEU A 217 -25.77 -7.35 -5.49
N THR A 218 -25.11 -6.19 -5.63
CA THR A 218 -24.71 -5.61 -6.92
C THR A 218 -23.25 -5.92 -7.29
N GLY A 219 -22.49 -6.54 -6.37
CA GLY A 219 -21.09 -6.91 -6.58
C GLY A 219 -20.91 -8.20 -7.40
N PRO A 220 -19.70 -8.49 -7.89
CA PRO A 220 -19.44 -9.75 -8.59
C PRO A 220 -19.50 -10.93 -7.60
N PHE A 221 -20.31 -11.94 -7.93
CA PHE A 221 -20.32 -13.24 -7.24
C PHE A 221 -19.29 -14.16 -7.89
N TYR A 222 -18.73 -15.06 -7.12
CA TYR A 222 -17.85 -16.12 -7.59
C TYR A 222 -18.40 -17.47 -7.17
N TRP A 223 -18.16 -18.49 -8.00
CA TRP A 223 -18.31 -19.90 -7.63
C TRP A 223 -16.91 -20.49 -7.56
N ILE A 224 -16.63 -21.25 -6.51
CA ILE A 224 -15.31 -21.83 -6.27
C ILE A 224 -15.51 -23.30 -5.95
N ASN A 225 -14.94 -24.18 -6.76
CA ASN A 225 -14.85 -25.59 -6.47
C ASN A 225 -13.43 -25.93 -6.01
N LEU A 226 -13.35 -26.48 -4.80
CA LEU A 226 -12.08 -26.77 -4.14
C LEU A 226 -11.53 -28.15 -4.50
N ASP A 227 -12.37 -29.03 -5.06
CA ASP A 227 -11.98 -30.38 -5.46
C ASP A 227 -11.33 -30.37 -6.83
N ASP A 228 -11.93 -29.65 -7.78
CA ASP A 228 -11.36 -29.47 -9.12
C ASP A 228 -10.39 -28.30 -9.20
N MET A 229 -10.46 -27.36 -8.26
CA MET A 229 -9.69 -26.12 -8.15
C MET A 229 -10.19 -24.94 -9.01
N THR A 230 -11.42 -24.99 -9.50
CA THR A 230 -11.93 -23.98 -10.44
C THR A 230 -12.55 -22.75 -9.74
N ILE A 231 -12.42 -21.58 -10.37
CA ILE A 231 -13.07 -20.33 -9.95
C ILE A 231 -13.78 -19.71 -11.16
N ARG A 232 -15.05 -19.34 -11.00
CA ARG A 232 -15.85 -18.69 -12.06
C ARG A 232 -16.62 -17.50 -11.52
N GLN A 233 -16.84 -16.47 -12.32
CA GLN A 233 -17.73 -15.38 -11.95
C GLN A 233 -19.19 -15.77 -12.20
N CYS A 234 -20.11 -15.40 -11.31
CA CYS A 234 -21.53 -15.71 -11.41
C CYS A 234 -22.40 -14.44 -11.38
N ARG A 235 -23.59 -14.52 -11.99
CA ARG A 235 -24.58 -13.43 -12.05
C ARG A 235 -25.53 -13.39 -10.85
N LYS A 236 -25.76 -14.53 -10.21
CA LYS A 236 -26.70 -14.71 -9.09
C LYS A 236 -26.02 -15.55 -8.01
N MET A 237 -26.50 -15.39 -6.78
CA MET A 237 -26.11 -16.21 -5.66
C MET A 237 -26.73 -17.62 -5.82
N THR A 238 -25.92 -18.65 -5.62
CA THR A 238 -26.30 -20.09 -5.61
C THR A 238 -25.72 -20.74 -4.36
N ASP A 239 -26.06 -22.00 -4.07
CA ASP A 239 -25.65 -22.74 -2.86
C ASP A 239 -24.11 -22.82 -2.62
N ASP A 240 -23.32 -22.56 -3.67
CA ASP A 240 -21.86 -22.58 -3.66
C ASP A 240 -21.25 -21.23 -4.11
N CYS A 241 -22.00 -20.14 -4.00
CA CYS A 241 -21.52 -18.80 -4.34
C CYS A 241 -20.81 -18.09 -3.19
N TYR A 242 -19.96 -17.15 -3.60
CA TYR A 242 -18.94 -16.51 -2.80
C TYR A 242 -18.84 -15.02 -3.15
N LEU A 243 -18.70 -14.14 -2.15
CA LEU A 243 -18.74 -12.68 -2.34
C LEU A 243 -17.37 -12.00 -2.38
N LYS A 244 -17.25 -10.99 -3.25
CA LYS A 244 -16.11 -10.06 -3.33
C LYS A 244 -16.24 -8.87 -2.36
N ALA A 245 -16.28 -9.09 -1.06
CA ALA A 245 -16.18 -8.00 -0.08
C ALA A 245 -16.06 -8.52 1.35
N PRO A 246 -15.48 -7.75 2.29
CA PRO A 246 -15.77 -7.97 3.69
C PRO A 246 -17.27 -7.75 3.93
N LEU A 247 -17.94 -8.73 4.56
CA LEU A 247 -19.36 -8.67 4.92
C LEU A 247 -19.70 -7.45 5.80
N TYR A 248 -18.70 -6.89 6.49
CA TYR A 248 -18.83 -5.76 7.40
C TYR A 248 -18.05 -4.53 6.94
N LYS A 249 -18.75 -3.38 6.87
CA LYS A 249 -18.16 -2.07 6.58
C LYS A 249 -17.08 -1.77 7.64
N ASN A 250 -15.83 -1.57 7.19
CA ASN A 250 -14.64 -1.30 8.00
C ASN A 250 -14.00 -2.50 8.71
N GLU A 251 -14.46 -3.73 8.51
CA GLU A 251 -13.66 -4.87 8.94
C GLU A 251 -12.44 -5.00 8.02
N LYS A 252 -11.27 -4.68 8.58
CA LYS A 252 -10.02 -5.12 7.98
C LYS A 252 -9.88 -6.61 8.27
N PRO A 253 -9.47 -7.41 7.27
CA PRO A 253 -9.09 -8.79 7.53
C PRO A 253 -8.05 -8.81 8.63
N LYS A 254 -8.28 -9.59 9.70
CA LYS A 254 -7.21 -9.80 10.66
C LYS A 254 -6.15 -10.61 9.94
N ALA A 255 -4.90 -10.15 9.93
CA ALA A 255 -3.75 -10.84 9.32
C ALA A 255 -3.48 -12.27 9.85
N ILE A 256 -4.33 -12.77 10.75
CA ILE A 256 -4.28 -14.07 11.40
C ILE A 256 -5.15 -15.09 10.63
N ASP A 257 -6.07 -14.65 9.76
CA ASP A 257 -7.05 -15.50 9.08
C ASP A 257 -6.55 -15.96 7.68
N GLY A 258 -5.39 -16.62 7.61
CA GLY A 258 -4.91 -17.29 6.38
C GLY A 258 -4.30 -16.41 5.28
N ALA A 259 -4.17 -15.09 5.49
CA ALA A 259 -3.54 -14.21 4.50
C ALA A 259 -2.02 -14.39 4.43
N MET A 260 -1.46 -14.50 3.21
CA MET A 260 0.00 -14.49 3.02
C MET A 260 0.58 -13.18 3.56
N LYS A 261 1.64 -13.34 4.35
CA LYS A 261 2.52 -12.25 4.76
C LYS A 261 3.34 -11.78 3.54
N ASN A 262 3.73 -10.50 3.51
CA ASN A 262 4.61 -10.00 2.46
C ASN A 262 5.94 -10.76 2.46
N PHE A 263 6.45 -10.99 3.67
CA PHE A 263 7.66 -11.74 3.93
C PHE A 263 7.44 -12.61 5.17
N ALA A 264 7.87 -13.87 5.16
CA ALA A 264 7.71 -14.77 6.31
C ALA A 264 9.01 -14.84 7.13
N LEU A 265 8.90 -14.62 8.45
CA LEU A 265 10.01 -14.64 9.41
C LEU A 265 9.76 -15.56 10.61
N ASP A 266 8.71 -16.35 10.60
CA ASP A 266 8.64 -17.42 11.59
C ASP A 266 9.55 -18.56 11.12
N LYS A 267 10.07 -19.36 12.06
CA LYS A 267 11.01 -20.46 11.75
C LYS A 267 10.36 -21.57 10.92
N ASN A 268 9.03 -21.55 10.81
CA ASN A 268 8.22 -22.66 10.34
C ASN A 268 7.55 -22.38 8.97
N THR A 269 7.74 -21.19 8.39
CA THR A 269 7.22 -20.82 7.07
C THR A 269 8.38 -20.49 6.14
N PRO A 270 8.62 -21.30 5.09
CA PRO A 270 9.67 -21.02 4.12
C PRO A 270 9.38 -19.76 3.28
N PHE A 271 10.39 -19.25 2.58
CA PHE A 271 10.31 -17.96 1.88
C PHE A 271 9.27 -17.97 0.73
N ASP A 272 9.16 -19.07 0.02
CA ASP A 272 8.22 -19.31 -1.08
C ASP A 272 6.73 -19.25 -0.66
N HIS A 273 6.43 -19.38 0.64
CA HIS A 273 5.10 -19.21 1.22
C HIS A 273 4.78 -17.74 1.59
N SER A 274 5.64 -16.81 1.21
CA SER A 274 5.40 -15.36 1.30
C SER A 274 5.03 -14.77 -0.05
N LYS A 275 4.38 -13.61 -0.07
CA LYS A 275 4.05 -12.94 -1.35
C LYS A 275 5.29 -12.70 -2.20
N TYR A 276 6.42 -12.30 -1.61
CA TYR A 276 7.63 -12.06 -2.39
C TYR A 276 8.21 -13.36 -2.96
N GLY A 277 8.29 -14.43 -2.15
CA GLY A 277 8.74 -15.73 -2.64
C GLY A 277 7.84 -16.30 -3.73
N PHE A 278 6.52 -16.15 -3.59
CA PHE A 278 5.57 -16.57 -4.60
C PHE A 278 5.68 -15.75 -5.89
N ALA A 279 5.95 -14.45 -5.80
CA ALA A 279 6.20 -13.61 -6.97
C ALA A 279 7.44 -14.07 -7.76
N TYR A 280 8.53 -14.44 -7.06
CA TYR A 280 9.71 -15.06 -7.69
C TYR A 280 9.39 -16.40 -8.35
N GLN A 281 8.61 -17.26 -7.68
CA GLN A 281 8.19 -18.55 -8.22
C GLN A 281 7.35 -18.42 -9.50
N LEU A 282 6.42 -17.45 -9.52
CA LEU A 282 5.61 -17.15 -10.70
C LEU A 282 6.48 -16.66 -11.85
N LEU A 283 7.42 -15.74 -11.59
CA LEU A 283 8.35 -15.24 -12.62
C LEU A 283 9.24 -16.36 -13.17
N SER A 284 9.75 -17.22 -12.29
CA SER A 284 10.55 -18.38 -12.69
C SER A 284 9.75 -19.37 -13.54
N SER A 285 8.48 -19.59 -13.21
CA SER A 285 7.59 -20.43 -14.03
C SER A 285 7.30 -19.78 -15.39
N PHE A 286 7.08 -18.46 -15.41
CA PHE A 286 6.85 -17.71 -16.64
C PHE A 286 8.06 -17.81 -17.58
N ASN A 287 9.27 -17.58 -17.06
CA ASN A 287 10.51 -17.75 -17.81
C ASN A 287 10.65 -19.18 -18.32
N SER A 288 10.37 -20.21 -17.51
CA SER A 288 10.45 -21.58 -17.99
C SER A 288 9.48 -21.92 -19.14
N CYS A 289 8.41 -21.14 -19.32
CA CYS A 289 7.48 -21.29 -20.45
C CYS A 289 7.90 -20.51 -21.70
N TYR A 290 8.50 -19.33 -21.53
CA TYR A 290 8.65 -18.35 -22.61
C TYR A 290 10.10 -17.94 -22.91
N GLU A 291 11.04 -18.23 -22.01
CA GLU A 291 12.47 -18.05 -22.28
C GLU A 291 12.88 -18.98 -23.44
N GLY A 292 13.50 -18.41 -24.47
CA GLY A 292 13.92 -19.14 -25.66
C GLY A 292 12.86 -19.32 -26.74
N THR A 293 11.59 -18.93 -26.52
CA THR A 293 10.56 -18.97 -27.58
C THR A 293 10.66 -17.80 -28.57
N GLY A 294 11.44 -16.79 -28.22
CA GLY A 294 11.54 -15.54 -28.97
C GLY A 294 10.37 -14.58 -28.71
N TYR A 295 9.50 -14.82 -27.73
CA TYR A 295 8.46 -13.85 -27.32
C TYR A 295 8.98 -12.82 -26.32
N VAL A 296 9.78 -13.28 -25.38
CA VAL A 296 10.35 -12.46 -24.29
C VAL A 296 11.76 -12.93 -24.00
N SER A 297 12.63 -12.03 -23.56
CA SER A 297 13.88 -12.41 -22.91
C SER A 297 13.60 -12.99 -21.53
N LYS A 298 14.61 -13.57 -20.89
CA LYS A 298 14.53 -13.92 -19.46
C LYS A 298 14.15 -12.69 -18.64
N LEU A 299 12.97 -12.71 -18.04
CA LEU A 299 12.51 -11.63 -17.18
C LEU A 299 13.16 -11.75 -15.80
N SER A 300 13.47 -10.62 -15.17
CA SER A 300 13.88 -10.59 -13.77
C SER A 300 13.34 -9.36 -13.07
N PHE A 301 13.31 -9.39 -11.74
CA PHE A 301 13.10 -8.17 -10.96
C PHE A 301 14.31 -7.22 -11.09
N LYS A 302 14.16 -5.91 -10.97
CA LYS A 302 15.29 -5.00 -11.16
C LYS A 302 16.18 -4.97 -9.93
N GLU A 303 17.49 -5.00 -10.14
CA GLU A 303 18.48 -4.74 -9.09
C GLU A 303 19.08 -3.36 -9.30
N VAL A 304 19.16 -2.57 -8.24
CA VAL A 304 19.73 -1.23 -8.26
C VAL A 304 20.78 -1.10 -7.17
N LYS A 305 21.87 -0.38 -7.48
CA LYS A 305 22.84 0.01 -6.47
C LYS A 305 22.25 1.18 -5.69
N ALA A 306 22.10 1.01 -4.39
CA ALA A 306 21.57 2.06 -3.53
C ALA A 306 22.56 2.38 -2.42
N LYS A 307 22.72 3.67 -2.16
CA LYS A 307 23.40 4.17 -0.97
C LYS A 307 22.51 3.79 0.22
N THR A 308 23.07 3.02 1.13
CA THR A 308 22.34 2.38 2.23
C THR A 308 22.82 2.88 3.58
N ILE A 309 21.88 3.18 4.46
CA ILE A 309 22.14 3.55 5.86
C ILE A 309 21.67 2.41 6.78
N SER A 310 22.61 1.79 7.49
CA SER A 310 22.37 0.54 8.22
C SER A 310 21.47 0.70 9.46
N ALA A 311 20.71 -0.34 9.79
CA ALA A 311 19.72 -0.31 10.88
C ALA A 311 20.31 -0.21 12.29
N GLU A 312 21.52 -0.75 12.50
CA GLU A 312 22.21 -0.74 13.79
C GLU A 312 22.75 0.65 14.14
N GLU A 313 23.07 1.44 13.12
CA GLU A 313 23.55 2.81 13.26
C GLU A 313 22.40 3.81 13.46
N THR A 314 21.24 3.57 12.87
CA THR A 314 20.10 4.49 12.89
C THR A 314 18.99 4.09 13.88
N SER A 315 18.35 2.92 13.81
CA SER A 315 17.11 2.68 14.60
C SER A 315 17.30 2.77 16.10
N MET A 316 18.27 2.01 16.64
CA MET A 316 18.38 1.87 18.08
C MET A 316 18.91 3.17 18.69
N LYS A 317 19.88 3.81 18.03
CA LYS A 317 20.40 5.10 18.45
C LYS A 317 19.32 6.18 18.35
N LEU A 318 18.57 6.21 17.25
CA LEU A 318 17.51 7.18 17.03
C LEU A 318 16.31 6.95 17.94
N ASN A 319 15.84 5.71 18.11
CA ASN A 319 14.77 5.40 19.06
C ASN A 319 15.21 5.69 20.51
N LYS A 320 16.47 5.41 20.87
CA LYS A 320 17.03 5.83 22.16
C LYS A 320 17.03 7.36 22.28
N ARG A 321 17.43 8.08 21.23
CA ARG A 321 17.42 9.56 21.20
C ARG A 321 16.02 10.12 21.34
N VAL A 322 15.04 9.63 20.58
CA VAL A 322 13.63 10.04 20.67
C VAL A 322 13.05 9.69 22.04
N THR A 323 13.30 8.49 22.55
CA THR A 323 12.82 8.07 23.88
C THR A 323 13.41 8.96 24.97
N ARG A 324 14.70 9.29 24.87
CA ARG A 324 15.38 10.23 25.77
C ARG A 324 14.79 11.64 25.65
N ALA A 325 14.60 12.14 24.43
CA ALA A 325 14.00 13.46 24.19
C ALA A 325 12.60 13.58 24.82
N VAL A 326 11.77 12.55 24.68
CA VAL A 326 10.44 12.48 25.32
C VAL A 326 10.57 12.44 26.84
N ALA A 327 11.43 11.58 27.39
CA ALA A 327 11.63 11.48 28.83
C ALA A 327 12.16 12.81 29.42
N ASP A 328 13.15 13.42 28.78
CA ASP A 328 13.73 14.70 29.18
C ASP A 328 12.72 15.84 29.13
N PHE A 329 11.80 15.82 28.15
CA PHE A 329 10.76 16.82 28.01
C PHE A 329 9.63 16.67 29.02
N PHE A 330 9.24 15.43 29.37
CA PHE A 330 8.10 15.18 30.26
C PHE A 330 8.46 15.03 31.74
N LYS A 331 9.74 14.84 32.10
CA LYS A 331 10.18 14.63 33.49
C LYS A 331 9.73 15.72 34.46
N ASP A 332 9.51 16.94 33.98
CA ASP A 332 9.08 18.12 34.75
C ASP A 332 7.65 18.58 34.38
N LYS A 333 6.90 17.77 33.61
CA LYS A 333 5.56 18.11 33.12
C LYS A 333 4.48 17.22 33.72
N LYS A 334 3.33 17.83 33.97
CA LYS A 334 2.11 17.14 34.38
C LYS A 334 1.36 16.61 33.16
N VAL A 335 0.85 15.39 33.29
CA VAL A 335 -0.03 14.75 32.31
C VAL A 335 -1.36 14.38 32.96
N HIS A 336 -2.45 14.76 32.31
CA HIS A 336 -3.81 14.47 32.72
C HIS A 336 -4.35 13.24 31.99
N LEU A 337 -4.96 12.31 32.71
CA LEU A 337 -5.59 11.10 32.18
C LEU A 337 -7.10 11.23 32.30
N VAL A 338 -7.82 11.07 31.20
CA VAL A 338 -9.28 11.26 31.15
C VAL A 338 -9.95 10.01 30.58
N ASP A 339 -10.95 9.47 31.29
CA ASP A 339 -11.83 8.43 30.74
C ASP A 339 -12.98 9.07 29.95
N GLN A 340 -13.05 8.80 28.65
CA GLN A 340 -14.18 9.19 27.79
C GLN A 340 -14.95 7.98 27.25
N THR A 341 -14.76 6.80 27.84
CA THR A 341 -15.47 5.59 27.41
C THR A 341 -16.91 5.54 27.90
N ARG A 342 -17.29 6.36 28.88
CA ARG A 342 -18.58 6.31 29.60
C ARG A 342 -18.84 4.97 30.29
N LYS A 343 -17.77 4.20 30.58
CA LYS A 343 -17.84 2.90 31.25
C LYS A 343 -17.18 2.91 32.63
N GLU A 344 -16.79 4.09 33.11
CA GLU A 344 -16.10 4.28 34.40
C GLU A 344 -14.87 3.38 34.51
N LEU A 345 -13.94 3.54 33.57
CA LEU A 345 -12.68 2.80 33.57
C LEU A 345 -11.77 3.28 34.69
N ASP A 346 -11.26 2.32 35.45
CA ASP A 346 -10.12 2.57 36.33
C ASP A 346 -8.85 2.83 35.52
N LEU A 347 -8.37 4.07 35.59
CA LEU A 347 -7.14 4.53 34.94
C LEU A 347 -5.93 4.55 35.87
N ALA A 348 -6.05 4.13 37.13
CA ALA A 348 -4.93 4.07 38.06
C ALA A 348 -3.72 3.27 37.52
N PRO A 349 -3.90 2.10 36.86
CA PRO A 349 -2.77 1.38 36.26
C PRO A 349 -2.06 2.16 35.16
N VAL A 350 -2.78 3.05 34.46
CA VAL A 350 -2.21 3.92 33.42
C VAL A 350 -1.47 5.10 34.06
N ALA A 351 -2.01 5.67 35.14
CA ALA A 351 -1.32 6.71 35.92
C ALA A 351 0.00 6.19 36.49
N GLU A 352 -0.02 5.02 37.12
CA GLU A 352 1.17 4.34 37.66
C GLU A 352 2.20 4.09 36.55
N TYR A 353 1.76 3.69 35.35
CA TYR A 353 2.66 3.49 34.21
C TYR A 353 3.41 4.76 33.77
N PHE A 354 2.84 5.94 34.00
CA PHE A 354 3.44 7.23 33.63
C PHE A 354 4.16 7.94 34.78
N ALA A 355 4.01 7.46 36.03
CA ALA A 355 4.60 8.08 37.21
C ALA A 355 6.14 8.14 37.15
N ASP A 356 6.78 7.19 36.46
CA ASP A 356 8.24 7.15 36.24
C ASP A 356 8.71 7.94 35.01
N LYS A 357 7.79 8.48 34.20
CA LYS A 357 8.08 9.15 32.91
C LYS A 357 7.71 10.63 32.90
N THR A 358 6.93 11.07 33.87
CA THR A 358 6.35 12.42 33.96
C THR A 358 6.56 12.97 35.37
N ALA A 359 6.46 14.28 35.56
CA ALA A 359 6.50 14.84 36.91
C ALA A 359 5.29 14.40 37.74
N GLU A 360 4.13 14.32 37.09
CA GLU A 360 2.87 13.97 37.72
C GLU A 360 1.90 13.43 36.67
N ALA A 361 1.29 12.26 36.93
CA ALA A 361 0.23 11.70 36.11
C ALA A 361 -1.06 11.59 36.93
N THR A 362 -2.10 12.34 36.55
CA THR A 362 -3.35 12.46 37.34
C THR A 362 -4.56 12.03 36.56
N CYS A 363 -5.40 11.19 37.17
CA CYS A 363 -6.74 10.89 36.67
C CYS A 363 -7.67 12.06 36.98
N ILE A 364 -8.33 12.60 35.96
CA ILE A 364 -9.29 13.70 36.10
C ILE A 364 -10.54 13.44 35.25
N GLU A 365 -11.66 14.04 35.64
CA GLU A 365 -12.96 13.83 34.98
C GLU A 365 -13.06 14.49 33.60
N GLN A 366 -12.38 15.62 33.41
CA GLN A 366 -12.49 16.44 32.20
C GLN A 366 -11.11 16.94 31.77
N VAL A 367 -10.95 17.15 30.46
CA VAL A 367 -9.73 17.71 29.86
C VAL A 367 -9.40 19.07 30.49
N LYS A 368 -8.10 19.31 30.77
CA LYS A 368 -7.58 20.57 31.33
C LYS A 368 -6.51 21.18 30.43
N GLU A 369 -6.12 22.42 30.73
CA GLU A 369 -4.98 23.06 30.10
C GLU A 369 -3.70 22.22 30.30
N GLY A 370 -2.84 22.18 29.28
CA GLY A 370 -1.63 21.36 29.25
C GLY A 370 -1.83 20.03 28.52
N PHE A 371 -1.19 18.98 29.02
CA PHE A 371 -1.08 17.69 28.35
C PHE A 371 -2.14 16.69 28.82
N ASN A 372 -2.91 16.14 27.90
CA ASN A 372 -4.00 15.22 28.20
C ASN A 372 -3.90 13.94 27.39
N ILE A 373 -4.02 12.79 28.04
CA ILE A 373 -4.21 11.48 27.41
C ILE A 373 -5.64 11.03 27.68
N VAL A 374 -6.42 10.88 26.62
CA VAL A 374 -7.84 10.53 26.71
C VAL A 374 -8.04 9.09 26.26
N VAL A 375 -8.63 8.27 27.14
CA VAL A 375 -8.98 6.89 26.84
C VAL A 375 -10.36 6.85 26.23
N VAL A 376 -10.47 6.27 25.03
CA VAL A 376 -11.72 6.21 24.26
C VAL A 376 -12.06 4.79 23.84
N LEU A 377 -13.34 4.55 23.53
CA LEU A 377 -13.78 3.26 23.00
C LEU A 377 -13.19 3.01 21.60
N PRO A 378 -12.97 1.74 21.21
CA PRO A 378 -12.60 1.39 19.85
C PRO A 378 -13.62 1.93 18.82
N PRO A 379 -13.21 2.22 17.57
CA PRO A 379 -14.10 2.83 16.56
C PRO A 379 -15.39 2.04 16.28
N LYS A 380 -15.36 0.73 16.46
CA LYS A 380 -16.51 -0.18 16.28
C LYS A 380 -17.58 -0.03 17.38
N ASP A 381 -17.21 0.55 18.52
CA ASP A 381 -18.02 0.60 19.74
C ASP A 381 -18.47 2.05 20.06
N TYR A 382 -18.30 2.99 19.12
CA TYR A 382 -18.66 4.40 19.29
C TYR A 382 -19.62 4.90 18.20
N ASN A 383 -20.67 5.63 18.61
CA ASN A 383 -21.60 6.35 17.75
C ASN A 383 -21.31 7.86 17.84
N GLY A 384 -20.50 8.43 16.94
CA GLY A 384 -20.28 9.89 16.89
C GLY A 384 -19.00 10.35 16.19
N LYS A 385 -18.71 11.67 16.27
CA LYS A 385 -17.46 12.31 15.80
C LYS A 385 -16.27 11.98 16.73
N ASP A 386 -15.10 11.76 16.14
CA ASP A 386 -13.84 11.44 16.83
C ASP A 386 -13.42 12.62 17.74
N PRO A 387 -13.32 12.44 19.06
CA PRO A 387 -12.96 13.53 19.95
C PRO A 387 -11.51 14.03 19.75
N TYR A 388 -10.70 13.38 18.88
CA TYR A 388 -9.34 13.80 18.49
C TYR A 388 -9.32 15.22 17.93
N GLN A 389 -10.46 15.73 17.43
CA GLN A 389 -10.62 17.07 16.86
C GLN A 389 -10.73 18.22 17.90
N ARG A 390 -10.53 17.95 19.20
CA ARG A 390 -10.66 18.97 20.26
C ARG A 390 -9.33 19.54 20.76
N SER A 391 -8.19 19.07 20.24
CA SER A 391 -6.89 19.60 20.65
C SER A 391 -6.71 21.03 20.14
N ASN A 392 -6.22 21.92 21.00
CA ASN A 392 -5.93 23.31 20.64
C ASN A 392 -4.64 23.82 21.31
N SER A 393 -4.32 25.10 21.15
CA SER A 393 -3.09 25.72 21.71
C SER A 393 -2.94 25.60 23.23
N LYS A 394 -4.04 25.54 23.98
CA LYS A 394 -4.04 25.43 25.45
C LYS A 394 -4.17 23.98 25.93
N CYS A 395 -4.98 23.18 25.26
CA CYS A 395 -5.30 21.81 25.63
C CYS A 395 -4.75 20.85 24.57
N LEU A 396 -3.56 20.28 24.82
CA LEU A 396 -2.97 19.27 23.96
C LEU A 396 -3.53 17.90 24.31
N ILE A 397 -4.28 17.29 23.40
CA ILE A 397 -5.05 16.08 23.66
C ILE A 397 -4.57 14.94 22.79
N GLN A 398 -4.13 13.82 23.37
CA GLN A 398 -3.83 12.58 22.65
C GLN A 398 -4.75 11.44 23.06
N HIS A 399 -5.29 10.73 22.07
CA HIS A 399 -6.23 9.64 22.31
C HIS A 399 -5.56 8.28 22.29
N ILE A 400 -6.07 7.37 23.11
CA ILE A 400 -5.72 5.96 23.08
C ILE A 400 -6.97 5.10 23.22
N TYR A 401 -7.09 4.09 22.36
CA TYR A 401 -8.19 3.13 22.47
C TYR A 401 -8.02 2.26 23.72
N GLN A 402 -9.11 2.04 24.47
CA GLN A 402 -9.13 1.18 25.65
C GLN A 402 -8.45 -0.17 25.41
N ASP A 403 -8.78 -0.84 24.31
CA ASP A 403 -8.23 -2.16 23.95
C ASP A 403 -6.72 -2.16 23.65
N ASN A 404 -6.12 -0.98 23.47
CA ASN A 404 -4.69 -0.80 23.24
C ASN A 404 -3.92 -0.50 24.54
N CYS A 405 -4.53 0.15 25.53
CA CYS A 405 -3.88 0.42 26.81
C CYS A 405 -4.14 -0.68 27.85
N LEU A 406 -5.38 -1.15 27.98
CA LEU A 406 -5.84 -2.03 29.06
C LEU A 406 -6.33 -3.38 28.55
N LYS A 407 -6.18 -4.41 29.37
CA LYS A 407 -6.83 -5.72 29.24
C LYS A 407 -8.23 -5.64 29.86
N LYS A 408 -9.08 -6.63 29.56
CA LYS A 408 -10.42 -6.75 30.17
C LYS A 408 -10.40 -6.82 31.71
N ASN A 409 -9.31 -7.33 32.28
CA ASN A 409 -9.10 -7.43 33.73
C ASN A 409 -8.38 -6.20 34.32
N GLY A 410 -8.35 -5.05 33.63
CA GLY A 410 -7.75 -3.81 34.12
C GLY A 410 -6.22 -3.72 34.05
N GLN A 411 -5.51 -4.79 33.68
CA GLN A 411 -4.05 -4.74 33.57
C GLN A 411 -3.57 -4.02 32.30
N ILE A 412 -2.37 -3.43 32.35
CA ILE A 412 -1.70 -2.87 31.17
C ILE A 412 -1.48 -3.94 30.09
N LYS A 413 -1.86 -3.62 28.86
CA LYS A 413 -1.72 -4.48 27.67
C LYS A 413 -0.70 -3.95 26.67
N GLY A 414 -0.65 -2.64 26.45
CA GLY A 414 0.13 -2.05 25.36
C GLY A 414 1.03 -0.91 25.82
N LYS A 415 2.12 -1.25 26.51
CA LYS A 415 3.18 -0.31 26.91
C LYS A 415 3.65 0.59 25.76
N SER A 416 3.87 0.01 24.58
CA SER A 416 4.26 0.77 23.38
C SER A 416 3.18 1.75 22.87
N ALA A 417 1.90 1.48 23.11
CA ALA A 417 0.83 2.43 22.77
C ALA A 417 0.88 3.64 23.71
N LEU A 418 1.14 3.39 24.99
CA LEU A 418 1.27 4.42 26.03
C LEU A 418 2.52 5.28 25.81
N ASP A 419 3.67 4.68 25.52
CA ASP A 419 4.88 5.44 25.18
C ASP A 419 4.68 6.32 23.94
N ASN A 420 3.94 5.81 22.95
CA ASN A 420 3.62 6.58 21.75
C ASN A 420 2.66 7.74 22.04
N SER A 421 1.79 7.67 23.05
CA SER A 421 0.95 8.82 23.40
C SER A 421 1.75 10.03 23.86
N LEU A 422 2.84 9.84 24.61
CA LEU A 422 3.74 10.94 24.99
C LEU A 422 4.48 11.51 23.76
N LYS A 423 4.93 10.64 22.85
CA LYS A 423 5.56 11.08 21.58
C LYS A 423 4.63 11.97 20.77
N GLU A 424 3.36 11.58 20.62
CA GLU A 424 2.38 12.36 19.88
C GLU A 424 2.06 13.69 20.57
N LEU A 425 1.97 13.72 21.91
CA LEU A 425 1.82 14.97 22.66
C LEU A 425 3.00 15.92 22.48
N LEU A 426 4.24 15.39 22.44
CA LEU A 426 5.43 16.18 22.15
C LEU A 426 5.39 16.80 20.74
N VAL A 427 4.94 16.05 19.74
CA VAL A 427 4.76 16.58 18.37
C VAL A 427 3.73 17.71 18.37
N LYS A 428 2.61 17.55 19.07
CA LYS A 428 1.57 18.60 19.18
C LYS A 428 2.12 19.87 19.84
N TYR A 429 2.91 19.70 20.90
CA TYR A 429 3.61 20.81 21.54
C TYR A 429 4.53 21.54 20.56
N CYS A 430 5.34 20.80 19.80
CA CYS A 430 6.23 21.36 18.79
C CYS A 430 5.49 22.17 17.72
N VAL A 431 4.32 21.68 17.28
CA VAL A 431 3.46 22.39 16.32
C VAL A 431 2.93 23.70 16.91
N VAL A 432 2.34 23.65 18.11
CA VAL A 432 1.75 24.84 18.76
C VAL A 432 2.82 25.89 19.08
N ASN A 433 3.99 25.46 19.56
CA ASN A 433 5.09 26.35 19.93
C ASN A 433 6.06 26.65 18.79
N ARG A 434 5.75 26.15 17.58
CA ARG A 434 6.51 26.41 16.34
C ARG A 434 8.02 26.13 16.46
N THR A 435 8.36 25.03 17.14
CA THR A 435 9.75 24.62 17.42
C THR A 435 9.95 23.12 17.29
N VAL A 436 11.12 22.71 16.80
CA VAL A 436 11.58 21.31 16.75
C VAL A 436 12.61 20.98 17.83
N LYS A 437 13.04 21.95 18.63
CA LYS A 437 14.06 21.78 19.67
C LYS A 437 13.79 20.62 20.64
N PRO A 438 12.55 20.43 21.17
CA PRO A 438 12.26 19.31 22.05
C PRO A 438 12.41 17.93 21.38
N LEU A 439 12.32 17.86 20.05
CA LEU A 439 12.53 16.62 19.30
C LEU A 439 14.02 16.29 19.13
N GLN A 440 14.91 17.22 19.50
CA GLN A 440 16.35 17.15 19.28
C GLN A 440 16.70 16.92 17.81
N VAL A 441 15.96 17.56 16.89
CA VAL A 441 16.25 17.53 15.44
C VAL A 441 16.55 18.94 14.96
N LYS A 442 17.21 19.05 13.80
CA LYS A 442 17.55 20.33 13.18
C LYS A 442 16.73 20.55 11.93
N GLY A 443 16.12 21.73 11.84
CA GLY A 443 15.57 22.29 10.62
C GLY A 443 16.65 22.75 9.64
N MET A 444 16.24 22.95 8.40
CA MET A 444 17.08 23.57 7.37
C MET A 444 16.62 25.03 7.22
N PRO A 445 17.43 26.03 7.61
CA PRO A 445 17.04 27.43 7.51
C PRO A 445 16.53 27.80 6.12
N ASN A 446 15.45 28.58 6.06
CA ASN A 446 14.76 29.03 4.84
C ASN A 446 14.08 27.94 3.99
N ALA A 447 14.20 26.65 4.34
CA ALA A 447 13.45 25.62 3.64
C ALA A 447 11.95 25.71 3.95
N GLU A 448 11.13 25.54 2.93
CA GLU A 448 9.67 25.59 3.01
C GLU A 448 9.07 24.23 2.64
N PHE A 449 7.99 23.85 3.31
CA PHE A 449 7.33 22.56 3.16
C PHE A 449 5.84 22.75 3.05
N HIS A 450 5.20 22.08 2.09
CA HIS A 450 3.78 22.25 1.80
C HIS A 450 3.04 20.91 1.75
N TYR A 451 1.89 20.85 2.40
CA TYR A 451 1.02 19.68 2.50
C TYR A 451 -0.42 20.03 2.13
N TRP A 452 -1.01 19.23 1.24
CA TRP A 452 -2.41 19.37 0.85
C TRP A 452 -3.34 18.49 1.70
N GLU A 453 -4.21 19.10 2.52
CA GLU A 453 -5.22 18.38 3.30
C GLU A 453 -6.50 18.18 2.47
N LYS A 454 -6.63 16.96 1.92
CA LYS A 454 -7.74 16.54 1.04
C LYS A 454 -9.12 16.70 1.68
N GLY A 455 -9.21 16.58 3.01
CA GLY A 455 -10.50 16.69 3.72
C GLY A 455 -11.06 18.11 3.72
N THR A 456 -10.19 19.12 3.76
CA THR A 456 -10.57 20.53 3.90
C THR A 456 -10.26 21.37 2.66
N GLY A 457 -9.53 20.84 1.68
CA GLY A 457 -9.09 21.60 0.51
C GLY A 457 -8.12 22.72 0.87
N THR A 458 -7.25 22.46 1.85
CA THR A 458 -6.36 23.48 2.43
C THR A 458 -4.90 23.09 2.21
N CYS A 459 -4.09 24.05 1.74
CA CYS A 459 -2.64 23.91 1.72
C CYS A 459 -2.08 24.41 3.05
N TRP A 460 -1.31 23.57 3.74
CA TRP A 460 -0.56 23.93 4.95
C TRP A 460 0.91 24.08 4.59
N SER A 461 1.52 25.16 5.05
CA SER A 461 2.92 25.50 4.79
C SER A 461 3.70 25.60 6.10
N LEU A 462 4.94 25.13 6.09
CA LEU A 462 5.90 25.22 7.19
C LEU A 462 7.21 25.77 6.65
N LYS A 463 7.70 26.90 7.19
CA LYS A 463 8.97 27.52 6.81
C LYS A 463 9.93 27.58 7.98
N PHE A 464 11.14 27.06 7.83
CA PHE A 464 12.16 27.17 8.87
C PHE A 464 12.79 28.56 8.90
N LYS A 465 12.81 29.18 10.09
CA LYS A 465 13.57 30.42 10.31
C LYS A 465 15.05 30.12 10.53
N ASP A 466 15.29 29.09 11.34
CA ASP A 466 16.61 28.63 11.77
C ASP A 466 16.58 27.10 11.95
N GLU A 467 17.58 26.53 12.63
CA GLU A 467 17.64 25.08 12.88
C GLU A 467 16.64 24.58 13.94
N GLU A 468 16.00 25.43 14.72
CA GLU A 468 15.16 25.06 15.87
C GLU A 468 13.70 25.54 15.77
N THR A 469 13.43 26.58 14.97
CA THR A 469 12.12 27.26 14.92
C THR A 469 11.58 27.39 13.50
N PHE A 470 10.25 27.44 13.38
CA PHE A 470 9.57 27.53 12.10
C PHE A 470 8.34 28.46 12.17
N GLU A 471 7.77 28.76 11.00
CA GLU A 471 6.48 29.41 10.84
C GLU A 471 5.49 28.43 10.23
N LEU A 472 4.22 28.63 10.53
CA LEU A 472 3.11 27.91 9.91
C LEU A 472 2.21 28.90 9.19
N ALA A 473 1.75 28.52 8.02
CA ALA A 473 0.73 29.23 7.28
C ALA A 473 -0.28 28.23 6.69
N LYS A 474 -1.47 28.71 6.36
CA LYS A 474 -2.44 27.94 5.58
C LYS A 474 -3.09 28.83 4.53
N SER A 475 -3.30 28.30 3.34
CA SER A 475 -4.09 28.93 2.29
C SER A 475 -5.27 28.03 1.94
N ASN A 476 -6.46 28.64 1.84
CA ASN A 476 -7.69 27.94 1.52
C ASN A 476 -8.13 28.32 0.10
N GLN A 477 -8.22 27.32 -0.77
CA GLN A 477 -8.61 27.51 -2.17
C GLN A 477 -10.02 28.10 -2.32
N LEU A 478 -10.91 27.87 -1.33
CA LEU A 478 -12.27 28.43 -1.34
C LEU A 478 -12.32 29.94 -1.07
N LEU A 479 -11.26 30.52 -0.50
CA LEU A 479 -11.20 31.93 -0.10
C LEU A 479 -10.23 32.74 -0.98
N ASP A 480 -9.23 32.11 -1.57
CA ASP A 480 -8.26 32.75 -2.44
C ASP A 480 -7.81 31.79 -3.58
N PRO A 481 -8.63 31.64 -4.62
CA PRO A 481 -8.34 30.74 -5.75
C PRO A 481 -7.16 31.21 -6.62
N LEU A 482 -6.68 32.44 -6.44
CA LEU A 482 -5.56 33.05 -7.17
C LEU A 482 -4.30 33.20 -6.30
N SER A 483 -4.25 32.55 -5.13
CA SER A 483 -3.12 32.64 -4.22
C SER A 483 -1.82 32.16 -4.88
N GLU A 484 -0.99 33.10 -5.33
CA GLU A 484 0.35 32.85 -5.90
C GLU A 484 1.29 32.14 -4.91
N ASN A 485 0.92 32.08 -3.62
CA ASN A 485 1.71 31.45 -2.56
C ASN A 485 1.41 29.95 -2.34
N ASN A 486 0.57 29.33 -3.17
CA ASN A 486 0.28 27.90 -3.07
C ASN A 486 0.96 27.09 -4.20
N PRO A 487 2.06 26.37 -3.94
CA PRO A 487 2.79 25.65 -4.97
C PRO A 487 1.99 24.51 -5.62
N PHE A 488 0.94 24.00 -4.96
CA PHE A 488 0.06 23.01 -5.59
C PHE A 488 -0.81 23.63 -6.69
N ILE A 489 -1.24 24.89 -6.53
CA ILE A 489 -2.03 25.62 -7.52
C ILE A 489 -1.10 26.17 -8.60
N GLU A 490 0.00 26.82 -8.19
CA GLU A 490 1.05 27.38 -9.07
C GLU A 490 1.50 26.39 -10.15
N HIS A 491 1.72 25.12 -9.77
CA HIS A 491 2.20 24.08 -10.67
C HIS A 491 1.10 23.14 -11.20
N GLY A 492 -0.19 23.47 -11.01
CA GLY A 492 -1.30 22.67 -11.55
C GLY A 492 -1.35 21.22 -11.02
N LEU A 493 -1.00 21.00 -9.76
CA LEU A 493 -0.80 19.66 -9.17
C LEU A 493 -2.04 19.06 -8.52
N LEU A 494 -3.20 19.71 -8.69
CA LEU A 494 -4.46 19.35 -8.07
C LEU A 494 -5.45 18.80 -9.11
N TRP A 495 -6.15 17.73 -8.75
CA TRP A 495 -7.19 17.10 -9.55
C TRP A 495 -8.36 16.64 -8.67
N GLU A 496 -9.54 16.45 -9.26
CA GLU A 496 -10.76 16.07 -8.53
C GLU A 496 -10.90 14.54 -8.42
N ASP A 497 -11.01 14.02 -7.18
CA ASP A 497 -11.24 12.59 -6.96
C ASP A 497 -12.68 12.15 -7.30
N LYS A 498 -12.93 10.84 -7.32
CA LYS A 498 -14.26 10.26 -7.62
C LYS A 498 -15.40 10.70 -6.68
N LYS A 499 -15.10 11.45 -5.62
CA LYS A 499 -16.06 12.00 -4.66
C LYS A 499 -16.14 13.53 -4.74
N GLY A 500 -15.58 14.14 -5.77
CA GLY A 500 -15.59 15.59 -5.95
C GLY A 500 -14.57 16.35 -5.09
N ARG A 501 -13.54 15.67 -4.57
CA ARG A 501 -12.57 16.31 -3.66
C ARG A 501 -11.25 16.57 -4.36
N MET A 502 -10.75 17.81 -4.26
CA MET A 502 -9.43 18.17 -4.77
C MET A 502 -8.33 17.40 -4.03
N THR A 503 -7.43 16.79 -4.80
CA THR A 503 -6.34 15.93 -4.32
C THR A 503 -5.08 16.15 -5.15
N SER A 504 -3.94 15.68 -4.64
CA SER A 504 -2.68 15.61 -5.37
C SER A 504 -2.08 14.20 -5.24
N ASP A 505 -1.21 13.87 -6.20
CA ASP A 505 -0.34 12.68 -6.16
C ASP A 505 0.87 12.89 -5.24
N TYR A 506 1.21 14.14 -4.93
CA TYR A 506 2.31 14.50 -4.05
C TYR A 506 1.89 14.46 -2.58
N GLU A 507 2.70 13.78 -1.76
CA GLU A 507 2.52 13.73 -0.30
C GLU A 507 3.07 14.99 0.38
N LEU A 508 4.09 15.61 -0.20
CA LEU A 508 4.79 16.81 0.30
C LEU A 508 5.46 17.54 -0.85
N LEU A 509 5.41 18.87 -0.86
CA LEU A 509 6.30 19.71 -1.65
C LEU A 509 7.32 20.38 -0.73
N ALA A 510 8.55 20.54 -1.20
CA ALA A 510 9.63 21.17 -0.45
C ALA A 510 10.33 22.20 -1.34
N ARG A 511 10.44 23.45 -0.87
CA ARG A 511 11.24 24.49 -1.52
C ARG A 511 12.55 24.63 -0.76
N ILE A 512 13.67 24.40 -1.44
CA ILE A 512 15.01 24.47 -0.86
C ILE A 512 15.87 25.30 -1.79
N ASP A 513 16.45 26.39 -1.28
CA ASP A 513 17.26 27.33 -2.07
C ASP A 513 16.55 27.85 -3.35
N GLY A 514 15.22 28.05 -3.25
CA GLY A 514 14.37 28.50 -4.37
C GLY A 514 13.79 27.37 -5.23
N GLU A 515 14.46 26.22 -5.28
CA GLU A 515 14.07 25.06 -6.07
C GLU A 515 12.92 24.28 -5.42
N LEU A 516 11.90 23.94 -6.21
CA LEU A 516 10.75 23.17 -5.74
C LEU A 516 10.92 21.68 -6.06
N TYR A 517 10.75 20.86 -5.02
CA TYR A 517 10.78 19.40 -5.09
C TYR A 517 9.43 18.82 -4.68
N GLY A 518 8.98 17.79 -5.38
CA GLY A 518 7.77 17.06 -5.06
C GLY A 518 8.06 15.63 -4.63
N ILE A 519 7.60 15.23 -3.44
CA ILE A 519 7.68 13.86 -2.93
C ILE A 519 6.36 13.15 -3.20
N LYS A 520 6.39 12.05 -3.96
CA LYS A 520 5.22 11.20 -4.18
C LYS A 520 5.49 9.73 -3.89
N GLN A 521 4.45 9.02 -3.45
CA GLN A 521 4.48 7.58 -3.33
C GLN A 521 4.44 6.94 -4.74
N SER A 522 5.13 5.81 -4.92
CA SER A 522 5.04 5.00 -6.14
C SER A 522 4.55 3.58 -5.86
N GLU A 523 4.20 2.84 -6.91
CA GLU A 523 3.91 1.39 -6.84
C GLU A 523 5.17 0.53 -6.77
N LEU A 524 6.35 1.15 -6.94
CA LEU A 524 7.64 0.50 -6.79
C LEU A 524 7.88 0.14 -5.32
N ARG A 525 8.35 -1.07 -5.09
CA ARG A 525 8.60 -1.65 -3.78
C ARG A 525 9.95 -2.37 -3.78
N THR A 526 10.70 -2.25 -2.71
CA THR A 526 11.85 -3.11 -2.47
C THR A 526 11.41 -4.51 -2.02
N MET A 527 12.15 -5.50 -2.47
CA MET A 527 11.92 -6.92 -2.23
C MET A 527 13.18 -7.54 -1.61
N PRO A 528 13.09 -8.77 -1.04
CA PRO A 528 14.29 -9.50 -0.69
C PRO A 528 15.10 -9.71 -1.98
N ASN A 529 16.42 -9.64 -1.86
CA ASN A 529 17.28 -9.74 -3.02
C ASN A 529 17.10 -11.09 -3.72
N LYS A 530 17.26 -11.11 -5.05
CA LYS A 530 17.08 -12.32 -5.86
C LYS A 530 17.93 -13.49 -5.36
N SER A 531 19.13 -13.18 -4.85
CA SER A 531 20.04 -14.15 -4.24
C SER A 531 19.38 -14.97 -3.13
N LEU A 532 18.44 -14.39 -2.36
CA LEU A 532 17.70 -15.13 -1.35
C LEU A 532 16.82 -16.22 -1.97
N TYR A 533 16.11 -15.88 -3.04
CA TYR A 533 15.24 -16.83 -3.75
C TYR A 533 16.03 -18.02 -4.27
N TYR A 534 17.13 -17.77 -4.98
CA TYR A 534 17.99 -18.84 -5.49
C TYR A 534 18.58 -19.67 -4.36
N LYS A 535 19.02 -19.03 -3.28
CA LYS A 535 19.54 -19.76 -2.11
C LYS A 535 18.49 -20.67 -1.48
N THR A 536 17.24 -20.24 -1.41
CA THR A 536 16.15 -21.06 -0.87
C THR A 536 15.69 -22.18 -1.81
N ILE A 537 15.98 -22.09 -3.11
CA ILE A 537 15.79 -23.20 -4.05
C ILE A 537 16.90 -24.24 -3.86
N GLU A 538 18.15 -23.80 -3.77
CA GLU A 538 19.32 -24.67 -3.57
C GLU A 538 19.28 -25.38 -2.21
N ASP A 539 18.86 -24.65 -1.17
CA ASP A 539 18.73 -25.14 0.20
C ASP A 539 17.33 -24.76 0.74
N PRO A 540 16.32 -25.64 0.59
CA PRO A 540 14.98 -25.42 1.12
C PRO A 540 14.90 -25.24 2.63
N GLU A 541 15.93 -25.65 3.39
CA GLU A 541 16.06 -25.45 4.84
C GLU A 541 16.84 -24.18 5.20
N PHE A 542 17.25 -23.39 4.21
CA PHE A 542 17.95 -22.14 4.45
C PHE A 542 17.05 -21.16 5.22
N ARG A 543 17.45 -20.84 6.46
CA ARG A 543 16.79 -19.84 7.32
C ARG A 543 17.75 -18.76 7.81
N TYR A 544 19.02 -18.80 7.41
CA TYR A 544 20.13 -18.01 8.00
C TYR A 544 20.32 -16.60 7.41
N TYR A 545 19.25 -15.93 6.97
CA TYR A 545 19.30 -14.53 6.51
C TYR A 545 19.11 -13.49 7.63
N ARG A 546 19.09 -13.90 8.91
CA ARG A 546 18.77 -13.02 10.06
C ARG A 546 19.97 -12.45 10.81
N ASN A 547 21.18 -12.93 10.51
CA ASN A 547 22.41 -12.31 11.02
C ASN A 547 22.74 -11.07 10.18
N LYS A 548 23.71 -10.27 10.63
CA LYS A 548 24.08 -9.02 9.96
C LYS A 548 24.44 -9.23 8.48
N THR A 549 25.24 -10.25 8.19
CA THR A 549 25.64 -10.63 6.83
C THR A 549 24.43 -10.93 5.94
N GLY A 550 23.52 -11.78 6.42
CA GLY A 550 22.30 -12.15 5.69
C GLY A 550 21.33 -11.00 5.53
N LEU A 551 21.27 -10.05 6.48
CA LEU A 551 20.46 -8.84 6.30
C LEU A 551 21.03 -7.94 5.21
N ASP A 552 22.35 -7.74 5.18
CA ASP A 552 23.02 -6.95 4.15
C ASP A 552 22.87 -7.58 2.76
N GLU A 553 23.07 -8.90 2.67
CA GLU A 553 23.08 -9.64 1.41
C GLU A 553 21.68 -9.87 0.83
N TYR A 554 20.70 -10.20 1.68
CA TYR A 554 19.38 -10.66 1.24
C TYR A 554 18.26 -9.67 1.50
N MET A 555 18.39 -8.77 2.47
CA MET A 555 17.26 -8.00 3.01
C MET A 555 17.51 -6.48 3.06
N SER A 556 18.63 -5.99 2.51
CA SER A 556 19.05 -4.59 2.63
C SER A 556 17.99 -3.62 2.11
N GLY A 557 17.37 -3.93 0.97
CA GLY A 557 16.26 -3.17 0.41
C GLY A 557 15.06 -3.01 1.34
N ILE A 558 14.79 -3.97 2.23
CA ILE A 558 13.60 -4.00 3.11
C ILE A 558 13.89 -3.55 4.53
N VAL A 559 15.14 -3.67 4.98
CA VAL A 559 15.51 -3.46 6.39
C VAL A 559 16.17 -2.11 6.61
N TYR A 560 16.88 -1.61 5.60
CA TYR A 560 17.63 -0.38 5.69
C TYR A 560 16.93 0.77 4.97
N GLU A 561 17.41 1.97 5.25
CA GLU A 561 17.11 3.13 4.43
C GLU A 561 18.00 3.08 3.20
N ASN A 562 17.37 3.21 2.03
CA ASN A 562 18.08 3.22 0.76
C ASN A 562 17.67 4.44 -0.04
N HIS A 563 18.64 5.01 -0.74
CA HIS A 563 18.41 6.08 -1.70
C HIS A 563 19.29 5.90 -2.93
N TRP A 564 18.77 6.29 -4.09
CA TRP A 564 19.50 6.24 -5.36
C TRP A 564 18.92 7.26 -6.34
N LEU A 565 19.76 7.73 -7.26
CA LEU A 565 19.37 8.58 -8.38
C LEU A 565 19.10 7.70 -9.60
N GLU A 566 17.97 7.90 -10.27
CA GLU A 566 17.65 7.21 -11.51
C GLU A 566 16.80 8.11 -12.42
N ASN A 567 17.26 8.30 -13.66
CA ASN A 567 16.56 9.11 -14.68
C ASN A 567 16.16 10.50 -14.16
N GLY A 568 17.12 11.23 -13.59
CA GLY A 568 16.89 12.58 -13.05
C GLY A 568 15.99 12.65 -11.81
N ARG A 569 15.69 11.52 -11.17
CA ARG A 569 14.79 11.46 -10.02
C ARG A 569 15.44 10.74 -8.85
N VAL A 570 15.36 11.34 -7.66
CA VAL A 570 15.82 10.66 -6.44
C VAL A 570 14.73 9.72 -5.98
N LYS A 571 15.09 8.45 -5.78
CA LYS A 571 14.22 7.42 -5.23
C LYS A 571 14.72 7.05 -3.86
N TYR A 572 13.80 6.84 -2.92
CA TYR A 572 14.16 6.39 -1.59
C TYR A 572 13.10 5.48 -1.00
N ASN A 573 13.51 4.56 -0.14
CA ASN A 573 12.61 3.79 0.69
C ASN A 573 13.18 3.66 2.10
N VAL A 574 12.30 3.50 3.07
CA VAL A 574 12.70 3.34 4.47
C VAL A 574 12.23 2.00 4.97
N GLY A 575 13.17 1.05 5.00
CA GLY A 575 12.95 -0.28 5.52
C GLY A 575 12.58 -0.31 7.01
N LYS A 576 12.17 -1.49 7.50
CA LYS A 576 11.99 -1.66 8.94
C LYS A 576 13.35 -1.75 9.61
N ILE A 577 13.70 -0.67 10.30
CA ILE A 577 14.95 -0.54 11.02
C ILE A 577 14.97 -1.50 12.24
N GLY A 578 15.63 -2.67 12.13
CA GLY A 578 16.00 -3.55 13.25
C GLY A 578 15.66 -5.05 13.12
N ARG A 579 16.28 -5.87 13.99
CA ARG A 579 16.23 -7.36 14.01
C ARG A 579 14.83 -7.97 14.25
N GLY A 580 13.84 -7.15 14.63
CA GLY A 580 12.46 -7.56 14.96
C GLY A 580 11.45 -7.29 13.85
N MET A 581 11.80 -7.56 12.59
CA MET A 581 10.98 -7.31 11.40
C MET A 581 9.51 -7.74 11.56
N GLN A 582 8.57 -6.87 11.16
CA GLN A 582 7.15 -7.20 11.11
C GLN A 582 6.84 -7.66 9.69
N THR A 583 6.43 -8.91 9.57
CA THR A 583 6.08 -9.62 8.32
C THR A 583 4.88 -9.02 7.56
N THR A 584 4.25 -8.00 8.14
CA THR A 584 2.96 -7.42 7.71
C THR A 584 3.07 -6.00 7.19
N ILE A 585 4.27 -5.39 7.15
CA ILE A 585 4.39 -3.97 6.79
C ILE A 585 4.39 -3.84 5.25
N ASP A 586 3.27 -3.38 4.71
CA ASP A 586 3.12 -2.93 3.32
C ASP A 586 3.79 -1.57 3.07
N LYS A 587 4.19 -0.80 4.09
CA LYS A 587 4.56 0.61 3.94
C LYS A 587 6.08 0.91 3.89
N GLY A 588 6.92 0.04 4.43
CA GLY A 588 8.38 0.26 4.54
C GLY A 588 9.16 -0.10 3.27
N SER A 589 8.64 -1.06 2.48
CA SER A 589 9.23 -1.36 1.17
C SER A 589 8.84 -0.36 0.08
N VAL A 590 7.85 0.50 0.33
CA VAL A 590 7.35 1.44 -0.67
C VAL A 590 8.44 2.46 -1.01
N VAL A 591 8.74 2.57 -2.29
CA VAL A 591 9.64 3.57 -2.83
C VAL A 591 8.88 4.86 -3.06
N ARG A 592 9.45 5.96 -2.58
CA ARG A 592 9.02 7.32 -2.88
C ARG A 592 9.95 7.92 -3.93
N ILE A 593 9.37 8.74 -4.78
CA ILE A 593 10.06 9.44 -5.86
C ILE A 593 10.03 10.93 -5.54
N ILE A 594 11.19 11.56 -5.65
CA ILE A 594 11.40 13.00 -5.53
C ILE A 594 11.70 13.52 -6.93
N ASN A 595 10.85 14.42 -7.41
CA ASN A 595 11.04 15.12 -8.68
C ASN A 595 11.40 16.58 -8.38
N SER A 596 12.25 17.17 -9.22
CA SER A 596 12.36 18.63 -9.31
C SER A 596 11.36 19.16 -10.34
N PHE A 597 10.79 20.33 -10.09
CA PHE A 597 9.96 21.04 -11.06
C PHE A 597 10.77 21.86 -12.07
N SER A 598 12.08 21.96 -11.86
CA SER A 598 13.02 22.69 -12.73
C SER A 598 13.77 21.79 -13.72
N GLY A 599 13.55 20.47 -13.67
CA GLY A 599 14.18 19.49 -14.57
C GLY A 599 14.72 18.27 -13.85
N ASP A 600 15.73 17.63 -14.46
CA ASP A 600 16.39 16.46 -13.89
C ASP A 600 17.26 16.84 -12.68
N ILE A 601 17.18 16.03 -11.63
CA ILE A 601 18.05 16.15 -10.46
C ILE A 601 19.43 15.58 -10.81
N LEU A 602 20.47 16.39 -10.61
CA LEU A 602 21.86 15.96 -10.74
C LEU A 602 22.38 15.37 -9.43
N GLU A 603 23.47 14.59 -9.48
CA GLU A 603 24.06 13.94 -8.30
C GLU A 603 24.51 14.96 -7.24
N GLU A 604 24.94 16.16 -7.68
CA GLU A 604 25.31 17.27 -6.77
C GLU A 604 24.11 17.83 -6.00
N ASP A 605 22.93 17.92 -6.63
CA ASP A 605 21.69 18.35 -5.98
C ASP A 605 21.06 17.25 -5.14
N ALA A 606 21.31 15.98 -5.49
CA ALA A 606 20.87 14.84 -4.71
C ALA A 606 21.40 14.90 -3.26
N GLU A 607 22.59 15.47 -3.02
CA GLU A 607 23.12 15.65 -1.66
C GLU A 607 22.28 16.63 -0.81
N LYS A 608 21.72 17.68 -1.42
CA LYS A 608 20.77 18.60 -0.74
C LYS A 608 19.49 17.85 -0.37
N ILE A 609 18.99 17.05 -1.31
CA ILE A 609 17.83 16.18 -1.09
C ILE A 609 18.13 15.15 0.00
N TYR A 610 19.35 14.60 0.09
CA TYR A 610 19.72 13.70 1.19
C TYR A 610 19.73 14.41 2.54
N ARG A 611 20.11 15.70 2.61
CA ARG A 611 19.92 16.49 3.84
C ARG A 611 18.44 16.67 4.18
N MET A 612 17.60 16.93 3.19
CA MET A 612 16.15 16.95 3.38
C MET A 612 15.62 15.59 3.87
N LEU A 613 16.13 14.47 3.32
CA LEU A 613 15.75 13.13 3.72
C LEU A 613 16.24 12.77 5.13
N LYS A 614 17.37 13.31 5.60
CA LYS A 614 17.79 13.16 7.00
C LYS A 614 16.79 13.79 7.99
N MET A 615 16.08 14.84 7.57
CA MET A 615 14.93 15.37 8.32
C MET A 615 13.72 14.41 8.32
N THR A 616 13.74 13.34 7.53
CA THR A 616 12.71 12.30 7.57
C THR A 616 13.00 11.23 8.61
N GLU A 617 14.23 11.10 9.10
CA GLU A 617 14.65 9.96 9.93
C GLU A 617 13.81 9.77 11.20
N VAL A 618 13.10 10.79 11.70
CA VAL A 618 12.42 10.74 13.00
C VAL A 618 11.30 9.69 13.05
N THR A 619 11.46 8.74 13.97
CA THR A 619 10.54 7.61 14.13
C THR A 619 9.30 7.98 14.95
N PHE A 620 8.35 8.73 14.38
CA PHE A 620 7.02 8.91 14.99
C PHE A 620 6.07 7.81 14.51
N VAL A 621 5.91 6.78 15.34
CA VAL A 621 5.10 5.60 15.02
C VAL A 621 3.63 5.85 15.37
N LYS A 622 2.77 5.92 14.36
CA LYS A 622 1.37 5.54 14.56
C LYS A 622 1.35 4.06 14.91
N TYR A 623 0.79 3.69 16.06
CA TYR A 623 0.81 2.33 16.63
C TYR A 623 0.78 1.22 15.56
N LYS A 624 1.85 0.39 15.52
CA LYS A 624 2.12 -0.73 14.60
C LYS A 624 2.51 -0.43 13.15
N ASP A 625 2.50 0.83 12.71
CA ASP A 625 2.95 1.21 11.36
C ASP A 625 4.20 2.11 11.48
N LEU A 626 5.38 1.54 11.29
CA LEU A 626 6.58 2.33 11.01
C LEU A 626 6.38 3.00 9.65
N THR A 627 5.96 4.26 9.67
CA THR A 627 6.01 5.13 8.49
C THR A 627 6.99 6.23 8.83
N VAL A 628 8.18 6.18 8.25
CA VAL A 628 9.15 7.27 8.34
C VAL A 628 8.67 8.32 7.33
N LEU A 629 7.80 9.21 7.82
CA LEU A 629 7.39 10.39 7.08
C LEU A 629 8.44 11.48 7.34
N PRO A 630 8.72 12.37 6.36
CA PRO A 630 9.38 13.64 6.64
C PRO A 630 8.83 14.25 7.93
N TYR A 631 9.65 14.61 8.92
CA TYR A 631 9.11 15.27 10.11
C TYR A 631 8.31 16.52 9.73
N PRO A 632 8.68 17.33 8.70
CA PRO A 632 7.85 18.46 8.27
C PRO A 632 6.45 18.00 7.86
N LEU A 633 6.32 16.88 7.15
CA LEU A 633 5.03 16.30 6.81
C LEU A 633 4.25 15.83 8.04
N LYS A 634 4.92 15.29 9.06
CA LYS A 634 4.26 14.91 10.33
C LYS A 634 3.76 16.15 11.08
N LEU A 635 4.57 17.20 11.17
CA LEU A 635 4.17 18.48 11.79
C LEU A 635 3.00 19.11 11.03
N LEU A 636 3.07 19.19 9.71
CA LEU A 636 2.00 19.73 8.85
C LEU A 636 0.69 18.94 8.96
N LYS A 637 0.76 17.60 8.94
CA LYS A 637 -0.41 16.74 9.15
C LYS A 637 -1.03 16.94 10.52
N GLU A 638 -0.20 17.16 11.55
CA GLU A 638 -0.68 17.41 12.89
C GLU A 638 -1.27 18.83 13.02
N ALA A 639 -0.63 19.84 12.41
CA ALA A 639 -1.15 21.20 12.33
C ALA A 639 -2.53 21.26 11.67
N ALA A 640 -2.73 20.48 10.59
CA ALA A 640 -4.01 20.35 9.91
C ALA A 640 -5.15 19.74 10.78
N ARG A 641 -4.83 19.25 11.98
CA ARG A 641 -5.76 18.54 12.87
C ARG A 641 -5.96 19.20 14.22
N ILE A 642 -5.11 20.16 14.59
CA ILE A 642 -5.21 20.94 15.83
C ILE A 642 -5.83 22.28 15.49
N GLU A 643 -6.65 22.82 16.39
CA GLU A 643 -7.10 24.19 16.32
C GLU A 643 -5.98 25.13 16.82
N ILE A 644 -5.34 25.83 15.89
CA ILE A 644 -4.18 26.70 16.16
C ILE A 644 -4.46 28.08 15.56
N GLU A 645 -4.14 29.12 16.33
CA GLU A 645 -4.05 30.50 15.83
C GLU A 645 -2.74 30.66 15.05
N LEU A 646 -2.85 31.06 13.78
CA LEU A 646 -1.71 31.22 12.86
C LEU A 646 -1.20 32.65 12.86
#